data_AF-A0A969FWG1-F1
#
_entry.id   AF-A0A969FWG1-F1
#
_cell.length_a   1.000
_cell.length_b   1.000
_cell.length_c   1.000
_cell.angle_alpha   90.00
_cell.angle_beta   90.00
_cell.angle_gamma   90.00
#
_symmetry.space_group_name_H-M   'P 1'
#
loop_
_entity.id
_entity.type
_entity.pdbx_description
1 polymer ?
#
loop_
_entity_poly.entity_id
_entity_poly.type
_entity_poly.pdbx_seq_one_letter_code
_entity_poly.pdbx_strand_id
1 'polypeptide(L)'
;MVRPVLAHAGTRRGAPPVAPLPSLDLSLAFALTLTLIILLIAAESLVLTVRHPNVWLPFDRKETAFLLDGFHAIEQDHFSSYRWTAGRSQVRFYQPGQGRGLALGLRLGPHPPDHAITSLQLDYGGAAAITLATASQPRHYRFLVPPNEQPGGNLVVNLRSRTTTVPPDPRPIGVRVRSASLTFLDTPVVFPSPWLMTLQALFLALLLLLLHRLDPPPLVVVVTLLAAGLLLLLLFIFEGLLLFVYLMRLATALGILAVLTWALLPLAERHASTLASPRLVRTVWAVALLACLMRLGGSLYPLFAAYDLSLNVERLLKTLHGTLIMTSPSIEFRNHLTVYPPGPYVLLLPGMLARIPPGLLVMGGIAIIDGFGALTVAALARALGASRNTTIFSALFYAAVPINLTALWWGLTAQIFGQALMLPLAVVLLVAFRQPRPATWTAAGGFLVVALLSHIGVTILAVAWLGLLWLFLGWRQTIPRRAWWHFALMLATCCLVSGTLVYSAVAGLKLEESLKVGEKVLSERPPVSYALIFRGFLIAFHRMGLVLLGPGLLLLLRRRLPTGGLELVGSWLLVLAFFCAVEMATALQVRYIYALTPLACLAAGLVLSKLAARGRLARATVWGILVLLLVQGGISWYQGAFEDVMMSVSSLVR
;
A
#
# COMPACT_ATOMS: atom_id res chain seq x y z
N MET A 1 -67.09 -0.81 -4.75
CA MET A 1 -66.43 -1.95 -4.08
C MET A 1 -65.66 -2.74 -5.12
N VAL A 2 -64.34 -2.54 -5.21
CA VAL A 2 -63.47 -3.19 -6.20
C VAL A 2 -62.68 -4.30 -5.48
N ARG A 3 -62.90 -5.55 -5.87
CA ARG A 3 -62.17 -6.71 -5.34
C ARG A 3 -60.73 -6.72 -5.85
N PRO A 4 -59.71 -6.97 -5.01
CA PRO A 4 -58.34 -7.13 -5.48
C PRO A 4 -58.16 -8.53 -6.08
N VAL A 5 -57.69 -8.56 -7.33
CA VAL A 5 -57.24 -9.77 -8.02
C VAL A 5 -55.91 -10.20 -7.42
N LEU A 6 -55.94 -11.23 -6.58
CA LEU A 6 -54.76 -11.91 -6.06
C LEU A 6 -54.12 -12.72 -7.20
N ALA A 7 -53.08 -12.16 -7.81
CA ALA A 7 -52.23 -12.87 -8.77
C ALA A 7 -51.57 -14.08 -8.08
N HIS A 8 -51.94 -15.28 -8.52
CA HIS A 8 -51.28 -16.53 -8.16
C HIS A 8 -49.80 -16.48 -8.56
N ALA A 9 -48.94 -16.28 -7.57
CA ALA A 9 -47.51 -16.43 -7.71
C ALA A 9 -47.18 -17.91 -7.97
N GLY A 10 -46.91 -18.25 -9.22
CA GLY A 10 -46.43 -19.56 -9.61
C GLY A 10 -45.20 -19.96 -8.78
N THR A 11 -45.34 -21.06 -8.06
CA THR A 11 -44.30 -21.72 -7.27
C THR A 11 -43.16 -22.16 -8.19
N ARG A 12 -42.15 -21.31 -8.36
CA ARG A 12 -40.87 -21.73 -8.95
C ARG A 12 -40.35 -22.90 -8.12
N ARG A 13 -40.39 -24.12 -8.68
CA ARG A 13 -39.73 -25.31 -8.13
C ARG A 13 -38.29 -24.91 -7.79
N GLY A 14 -38.02 -24.77 -6.49
CA GLY A 14 -36.70 -24.40 -6.00
C GLY A 14 -35.70 -25.45 -6.47
N ALA A 15 -34.62 -25.02 -7.12
CA ALA A 15 -33.51 -25.91 -7.40
C ALA A 15 -33.09 -26.58 -6.07
N PRO A 16 -32.79 -27.89 -6.05
CA PRO A 16 -32.42 -28.59 -4.83
C PRO A 16 -31.26 -27.86 -4.13
N PRO A 17 -31.28 -27.80 -2.79
CA PRO A 17 -30.21 -27.16 -2.04
C PRO A 17 -28.87 -27.81 -2.42
N VAL A 18 -27.96 -27.01 -2.97
CA VAL A 18 -26.61 -27.48 -3.30
C VAL A 18 -25.93 -27.87 -1.99
N ALA A 19 -25.59 -29.16 -1.86
CA ALA A 19 -24.89 -29.68 -0.70
C ALA A 19 -23.65 -28.81 -0.39
N PRO A 20 -23.37 -28.48 0.88
CA PRO A 20 -22.17 -27.76 1.24
C PRO A 20 -20.95 -28.55 0.75
N LEU A 21 -20.05 -27.88 0.02
CA LEU A 21 -18.76 -28.47 -0.32
C LEU A 21 -18.01 -28.81 0.98
N PRO A 22 -17.32 -29.96 1.05
CA PRO A 22 -16.56 -30.33 2.23
C PRO A 22 -15.50 -29.25 2.52
N SER A 23 -15.47 -28.76 3.76
CA SER A 23 -14.36 -27.94 4.25
C SER A 23 -13.09 -28.78 4.29
N LEU A 24 -11.95 -28.20 3.93
CA LEU A 24 -10.66 -28.87 4.05
C LEU A 24 -10.43 -29.20 5.52
N ASP A 25 -10.11 -30.46 5.82
CA ASP A 25 -9.72 -30.86 7.17
C ASP A 25 -8.49 -30.04 7.61
N LEU A 26 -8.59 -29.42 8.78
CA LEU A 26 -7.52 -28.61 9.36
C LEU A 26 -6.23 -29.43 9.52
N SER A 27 -6.36 -30.74 9.79
CA SER A 27 -5.22 -31.66 9.88
C SER A 27 -4.45 -31.76 8.55
N LEU A 28 -5.17 -31.88 7.43
CA LEU A 28 -4.59 -31.94 6.09
C LEU A 28 -3.96 -30.60 5.69
N ALA A 29 -4.61 -29.48 6.02
CA ALA A 29 -4.07 -28.14 5.75
C ALA A 29 -2.77 -27.87 6.54
N PHE A 30 -2.72 -28.34 7.79
CA PHE A 30 -1.53 -28.30 8.63
C PHE A 30 -0.41 -29.19 8.06
N ALA A 31 -0.71 -30.43 7.68
CA ALA A 31 0.26 -31.34 7.08
C ALA A 31 0.84 -30.79 5.77
N LEU A 32 0.01 -30.17 4.92
CA LEU A 32 0.47 -29.49 3.70
C LEU A 32 1.41 -28.32 4.02
N THR A 33 1.08 -27.52 5.03
CA THR A 33 1.88 -26.37 5.45
C THR A 33 3.24 -26.84 5.98
N LEU A 34 3.27 -27.88 6.82
CA LEU A 34 4.50 -28.48 7.31
C LEU A 34 5.36 -29.05 6.18
N THR A 35 4.74 -29.75 5.23
CA THR A 35 5.43 -30.28 4.05
C THR A 35 6.06 -29.16 3.22
N LEU A 36 5.33 -28.05 3.01
CA LEU A 36 5.85 -26.89 2.31
C LEU A 36 7.04 -26.24 3.02
N ILE A 37 7.01 -26.14 4.35
CA ILE A 37 8.13 -25.63 5.14
C ILE A 37 9.38 -26.50 4.95
N ILE A 38 9.23 -27.84 5.02
CA ILE A 38 10.33 -28.78 4.82
C ILE A 38 10.91 -28.65 3.41
N LEU A 39 10.05 -28.58 2.38
CA LEU A 39 10.47 -28.41 0.99
C LEU A 39 11.18 -27.07 0.76
N LEU A 40 10.69 -25.99 1.38
CA LEU A 40 11.31 -24.67 1.30
C LEU A 40 12.71 -24.69 1.92
N ILE A 41 12.85 -25.24 3.13
CA ILE A 41 14.13 -25.39 3.81
C ILE A 41 15.11 -26.21 2.97
N ALA A 42 14.66 -27.32 2.39
CA ALA A 42 15.49 -28.17 1.54
C ALA A 42 15.95 -27.43 0.27
N ALA A 43 15.03 -26.72 -0.39
CA ALA A 43 15.33 -25.96 -1.60
C ALA A 43 16.30 -24.80 -1.32
N GLU A 44 16.10 -24.05 -0.24
CA GLU A 44 17.00 -22.95 0.15
C GLU A 44 18.38 -23.46 0.57
N SER A 45 18.44 -24.58 1.29
CA SER A 45 19.70 -25.24 1.64
C SER A 45 20.45 -25.68 0.39
N LEU A 46 19.74 -26.22 -0.61
CA LEU A 46 20.33 -26.57 -1.90
C LEU A 46 20.86 -25.31 -2.62
N VAL A 47 20.09 -24.21 -2.66
CA VAL A 47 20.53 -22.96 -3.28
C VAL A 47 21.78 -22.39 -2.59
N LEU A 48 21.81 -22.35 -1.25
CA LEU A 48 22.97 -21.89 -0.48
C LEU A 48 24.20 -22.76 -0.71
N THR A 49 24.01 -24.08 -0.80
CA THR A 49 25.09 -25.03 -1.00
C THR A 49 25.64 -24.97 -2.43
N VAL A 50 24.77 -24.84 -3.45
CA VAL A 50 25.15 -24.83 -4.87
C VAL A 50 25.72 -23.49 -5.33
N ARG A 51 25.17 -22.33 -4.91
CA ARG A 51 25.60 -20.99 -5.38
C ARG A 51 26.98 -20.55 -4.86
N HIS A 52 27.78 -21.49 -4.36
CA HIS A 52 28.97 -21.30 -3.55
C HIS A 52 28.62 -20.72 -2.17
N PRO A 53 29.30 -21.14 -1.09
CA PRO A 53 29.05 -20.72 0.28
C PRO A 53 29.37 -19.22 0.55
N ASN A 54 29.37 -18.37 -0.48
CA ASN A 54 29.78 -17.00 -0.46
C ASN A 54 28.58 -16.05 -0.52
N VAL A 55 28.19 -15.46 0.61
CA VAL A 55 27.28 -14.31 0.63
C VAL A 55 28.08 -13.07 0.27
N TRP A 56 27.87 -12.52 -0.92
CA TRP A 56 28.61 -11.37 -1.43
C TRP A 56 27.80 -10.08 -1.31
N LEU A 57 28.38 -9.06 -0.68
CA LEU A 57 27.86 -7.71 -0.57
C LEU A 57 28.69 -6.76 -1.43
N PRO A 58 28.26 -6.48 -2.67
CA PRO A 58 28.92 -5.48 -3.49
C PRO A 58 28.47 -4.07 -3.11
N PHE A 59 29.41 -3.16 -2.91
CA PHE A 59 29.10 -1.84 -2.33
C PHE A 59 28.54 -0.86 -3.38
N ASP A 60 28.33 -1.31 -4.61
CA ASP A 60 27.75 -0.57 -5.73
C ASP A 60 26.26 -0.80 -5.92
N ARG A 61 25.67 -1.67 -5.10
CA ARG A 61 24.26 -2.03 -5.14
C ARG A 61 23.44 -1.24 -4.12
N LYS A 62 22.20 -0.92 -4.47
CA LYS A 62 21.26 -0.22 -3.60
C LYS A 62 20.89 -1.07 -2.39
N GLU A 63 20.73 -2.37 -2.60
CA GLU A 63 20.47 -3.40 -1.59
C GLU A 63 21.53 -3.34 -0.49
N THR A 64 22.78 -3.21 -0.88
CA THR A 64 23.91 -3.15 0.05
C THR A 64 23.90 -1.85 0.85
N ALA A 65 23.48 -0.72 0.27
CA ALA A 65 23.38 0.54 1.01
C ALA A 65 22.48 0.42 2.27
N PHE A 66 21.44 -0.42 2.23
CA PHE A 66 20.59 -0.69 3.40
C PHE A 66 21.31 -1.47 4.52
N LEU A 67 22.36 -2.20 4.17
CA LEU A 67 23.18 -3.02 5.07
C LEU A 67 24.44 -2.29 5.57
N LEU A 68 24.64 -1.06 5.10
CA LEU A 68 25.80 -0.23 5.39
C LEU A 68 25.40 0.96 6.27
N ASP A 69 26.17 1.23 7.31
CA ASP A 69 26.05 2.42 8.14
C ASP A 69 27.38 3.17 8.18
N GLY A 70 27.36 4.50 8.15
CA GLY A 70 28.56 5.32 8.12
C GLY A 70 29.40 5.19 6.84
N PHE A 71 28.80 4.96 5.67
CA PHE A 71 29.48 4.96 4.38
C PHE A 71 29.04 6.15 3.52
N HIS A 72 29.96 6.68 2.72
CA HIS A 72 29.66 7.71 1.73
C HIS A 72 28.95 7.12 0.49
N ALA A 73 28.52 8.00 -0.41
CA ALA A 73 27.90 7.63 -1.69
C ALA A 73 28.81 6.72 -2.54
N ILE A 74 28.21 6.00 -3.50
CA ILE A 74 28.94 5.13 -4.41
C ILE A 74 29.83 6.00 -5.30
N GLU A 75 31.08 5.58 -5.46
CA GLU A 75 32.02 6.14 -6.41
C GLU A 75 32.55 5.05 -7.33
N GLN A 76 33.04 5.44 -8.50
CA GLN A 76 33.58 4.55 -9.50
C GLN A 76 34.93 5.07 -9.98
N ASP A 77 35.86 4.15 -10.20
CA ASP A 77 37.10 4.42 -10.93
C ASP A 77 37.26 3.41 -12.08
N HIS A 78 38.43 3.41 -12.72
CA HIS A 78 38.75 2.53 -13.84
C HIS A 78 38.72 1.03 -13.48
N PHE A 79 38.74 0.68 -12.20
CA PHE A 79 38.87 -0.70 -11.73
C PHE A 79 37.57 -1.25 -11.16
N SER A 80 36.86 -0.47 -10.34
CA SER A 80 35.59 -0.91 -9.74
C SER A 80 34.83 0.23 -9.09
N SER A 81 33.54 -0.02 -8.88
CA SER A 81 32.74 0.72 -7.90
C SER A 81 33.24 0.48 -6.47
N TYR A 82 33.04 1.46 -5.59
CA TYR A 82 33.44 1.43 -4.19
C TYR A 82 32.68 2.47 -3.34
N ARG A 83 32.87 2.41 -2.02
CA ARG A 83 32.46 3.47 -1.08
C ARG A 83 33.61 3.79 -0.13
N TRP A 84 33.71 5.05 0.25
CA TRP A 84 34.55 5.47 1.39
C TRP A 84 33.82 5.21 2.70
N THR A 85 34.51 4.67 3.71
CA THR A 85 34.01 4.65 5.08
C THR A 85 34.04 6.07 5.66
N ALA A 86 33.21 6.35 6.66
CA ALA A 86 33.45 7.42 7.62
C ALA A 86 34.46 6.95 8.68
N GLY A 87 34.65 7.74 9.75
CA GLY A 87 35.54 7.34 10.85
C GLY A 87 35.05 6.09 11.61
N ARG A 88 33.73 5.87 11.61
CA ARG A 88 33.08 4.66 12.09
C ARG A 88 32.04 4.22 11.06
N SER A 89 32.12 2.97 10.67
CA SER A 89 31.20 2.36 9.70
C SER A 89 30.81 0.96 10.15
N GLN A 90 29.68 0.47 9.67
CA GLN A 90 29.20 -0.88 9.96
C GLN A 90 28.73 -1.58 8.70
N VAL A 91 29.12 -2.84 8.55
CA VAL A 91 28.57 -3.75 7.54
C VAL A 91 27.74 -4.80 8.26
N ARG A 92 26.48 -4.96 7.87
CA ARG A 92 25.56 -5.91 8.51
C ARG A 92 25.24 -7.05 7.56
N PHE A 93 25.37 -8.28 8.06
CA PHE A 93 24.85 -9.48 7.41
C PHE A 93 23.71 -10.02 8.26
N TYR A 94 22.49 -9.93 7.72
CA TYR A 94 21.31 -10.47 8.39
C TYR A 94 21.16 -11.94 8.05
N GLN A 95 21.26 -12.81 9.05
CA GLN A 95 20.93 -14.24 8.92
C GLN A 95 21.62 -14.94 7.73
N PRO A 96 22.96 -14.88 7.58
CA PRO A 96 23.65 -15.38 6.39
C PRO A 96 23.49 -16.90 6.17
N GLY A 97 23.06 -17.65 7.19
CA GLY A 97 22.90 -19.11 7.17
C GLY A 97 23.66 -19.77 8.33
N GLN A 98 23.56 -21.09 8.45
CA GLN A 98 24.29 -21.89 9.43
C GLN A 98 25.29 -22.84 8.76
N GLY A 99 26.51 -22.85 9.30
CA GLY A 99 27.59 -23.77 8.96
C GLY A 99 28.58 -23.89 10.11
N ARG A 100 29.57 -24.79 9.98
CA ARG A 100 30.58 -25.10 11.02
C ARG A 100 31.55 -23.96 11.27
N GLY A 101 31.87 -23.17 10.25
CA GLY A 101 32.74 -22.01 10.35
C GLY A 101 32.38 -20.95 9.32
N LEU A 102 32.76 -19.70 9.59
CA LEU A 102 32.53 -18.57 8.71
C LEU A 102 33.81 -17.77 8.55
N ALA A 103 34.10 -17.35 7.32
CA ALA A 103 35.17 -16.44 7.01
C ALA A 103 34.63 -15.14 6.40
N LEU A 104 35.01 -14.00 6.98
CA LEU A 104 34.76 -12.68 6.43
C LEU A 104 35.87 -12.33 5.43
N GLY A 105 35.50 -12.09 4.18
CA GLY A 105 36.34 -11.46 3.17
C GLY A 105 36.07 -9.96 3.08
N LEU A 106 37.11 -9.14 3.15
CA LEU A 106 37.03 -7.69 2.97
C LEU A 106 37.97 -7.25 1.84
N ARG A 107 37.43 -6.62 0.79
CA ARG A 107 38.21 -6.07 -0.32
C ARG A 107 38.34 -4.56 -0.16
N LEU A 108 39.56 -4.11 0.12
CA LEU A 108 39.91 -2.71 0.24
C LEU A 108 40.55 -2.20 -1.05
N GLY A 109 40.21 -0.97 -1.42
CA GLY A 109 40.89 -0.21 -2.46
C GLY A 109 42.12 0.54 -1.93
N PRO A 110 42.89 1.19 -2.81
CA PRO A 110 43.99 2.05 -2.39
C PRO A 110 43.47 3.28 -1.63
N HIS A 111 44.27 3.83 -0.71
CA HIS A 111 44.02 5.15 -0.14
C HIS A 111 44.31 6.26 -1.18
N PRO A 112 43.81 7.49 -0.97
CA PRO A 112 44.14 8.61 -1.85
C PRO A 112 45.66 8.86 -1.89
N PRO A 113 46.21 9.32 -3.03
CA PRO A 113 47.60 9.77 -3.10
C PRO A 113 47.90 10.79 -2.00
N ASP A 114 49.08 10.73 -1.40
CA ASP A 114 49.59 11.66 -0.36
C ASP A 114 48.78 11.73 0.96
N HIS A 115 47.71 10.95 1.09
CA HIS A 115 46.87 10.89 2.27
C HIS A 115 46.75 9.44 2.78
N ALA A 116 47.88 8.92 3.28
CA ALA A 116 47.96 7.58 3.83
C ALA A 116 47.08 7.43 5.08
N ILE A 117 45.98 6.71 4.93
CA ILE A 117 45.31 6.09 6.07
C ILE A 117 46.12 4.85 6.37
N THR A 118 46.68 4.75 7.57
CA THR A 118 47.69 3.72 7.91
C THR A 118 47.10 2.51 8.61
N SER A 119 45.91 2.63 9.21
CA SER A 119 45.27 1.53 9.89
C SER A 119 43.74 1.54 9.80
N LEU A 120 43.19 0.33 9.73
CA LEU A 120 41.77 0.02 9.85
C LEU A 120 41.60 -0.94 11.03
N GLN A 121 40.78 -0.57 12.00
CA GLN A 121 40.35 -1.47 13.06
C GLN A 121 39.05 -2.15 12.64
N LEU A 122 39.01 -3.46 12.81
CA LEU A 122 37.85 -4.30 12.56
C LEU A 122 37.45 -4.99 13.86
N ASP A 123 36.18 -4.87 14.24
CA ASP A 123 35.61 -5.59 15.39
C ASP A 123 34.21 -6.15 15.05
N TYR A 124 33.76 -7.16 15.79
CA TYR A 124 32.47 -7.82 15.57
C TYR A 124 31.39 -7.45 16.61
N GLY A 125 31.58 -6.36 17.35
CA GLY A 125 30.61 -5.87 18.34
C GLY A 125 30.76 -6.44 19.76
N GLY A 126 31.67 -7.39 19.98
CA GLY A 126 32.07 -7.88 21.31
C GLY A 126 33.54 -8.32 21.40
N ALA A 127 34.12 -8.77 20.29
CA ALA A 127 35.54 -9.15 20.22
C ALA A 127 36.54 -7.98 20.32
N ALA A 128 37.79 -8.31 20.70
CA ALA A 128 38.92 -7.40 20.60
C ALA A 128 39.15 -6.96 19.13
N ALA A 129 39.39 -5.67 18.93
CA ALA A 129 39.57 -5.12 17.59
C ALA A 129 40.87 -5.63 16.94
N ILE A 130 40.76 -6.09 15.70
CA ILE A 130 41.88 -6.47 14.84
C ILE A 130 42.34 -5.22 14.10
N THR A 131 43.63 -4.87 14.22
CA THR A 131 44.21 -3.74 13.47
C THR A 131 44.83 -4.25 12.18
N LEU A 132 44.41 -3.66 11.06
CA LEU A 132 44.83 -4.00 9.72
C LEU A 132 45.69 -2.85 9.18
N ALA A 133 46.84 -3.17 8.62
CA ALA A 133 47.62 -2.21 7.85
C ALA A 133 46.94 -2.02 6.48
N THR A 134 46.60 -0.78 6.15
CA THR A 134 46.13 -0.37 4.82
C THR A 134 47.32 -0.08 3.90
N ALA A 135 47.12 -0.17 2.58
CA ALA A 135 48.19 -0.02 1.60
C ALA A 135 47.78 0.87 0.42
N SER A 136 48.77 1.36 -0.32
CA SER A 136 48.59 2.09 -1.58
C SER A 136 48.12 1.22 -2.74
N GLN A 137 48.04 -0.11 -2.54
CA GLN A 137 47.52 -1.07 -3.50
C GLN A 137 46.26 -1.77 -2.95
N PRO A 138 45.32 -2.22 -3.81
CA PRO A 138 44.17 -3.01 -3.37
C PRO A 138 44.59 -4.24 -2.56
N ARG A 139 43.85 -4.54 -1.49
CA ARG A 139 44.11 -5.69 -0.61
C ARG A 139 42.82 -6.48 -0.37
N HIS A 140 42.97 -7.79 -0.23
CA HIS A 140 41.88 -8.69 0.16
C HIS A 140 42.26 -9.37 1.46
N TYR A 141 41.53 -9.03 2.53
CA TYR A 141 41.71 -9.64 3.84
C TYR A 141 40.67 -10.73 4.05
N ARG A 142 41.06 -11.81 4.72
CA ARG A 142 40.16 -12.89 5.13
C ARG A 142 40.32 -13.12 6.62
N PHE A 143 39.21 -13.15 7.34
CA PHE A 143 39.18 -13.32 8.78
C PHE A 143 38.27 -14.50 9.13
N LEU A 144 38.70 -15.34 10.07
CA LEU A 144 37.79 -16.29 10.69
C LEU A 144 36.85 -15.52 11.63
N VAL A 145 35.56 -15.77 11.50
CA VAL A 145 34.52 -15.19 12.36
C VAL A 145 34.30 -16.15 13.53
N PRO A 146 34.58 -15.75 14.77
CA PRO A 146 34.34 -16.62 15.92
C PRO A 146 32.83 -16.95 16.04
N PRO A 147 32.45 -18.18 16.44
CA PRO A 147 31.05 -18.57 16.55
C PRO A 147 30.21 -17.67 17.48
N ASN A 148 30.82 -17.15 18.54
CA ASN A 148 30.15 -16.30 19.53
C ASN A 148 29.83 -14.88 19.02
N GLU A 149 30.43 -14.46 17.92
CA GLU A 149 30.24 -13.11 17.33
C GLU A 149 29.04 -13.05 16.37
N GLN A 150 28.16 -14.06 16.40
CA GLN A 150 26.92 -14.12 15.64
C GLN A 150 25.68 -14.25 16.55
N PRO A 151 25.49 -13.34 17.52
CA PRO A 151 24.35 -13.41 18.42
C PRO A 151 23.04 -13.34 17.63
N GLY A 152 22.20 -14.37 17.80
CA GLY A 152 20.95 -14.48 17.08
C GLY A 152 21.11 -14.63 15.56
N GLY A 153 22.28 -15.05 15.06
CA GLY A 153 22.51 -15.30 13.63
C GLY A 153 22.76 -14.04 12.78
N ASN A 154 22.96 -12.87 13.39
CA ASN A 154 23.38 -11.67 12.67
C ASN A 154 24.87 -11.44 12.88
N LEU A 155 25.57 -10.97 11.85
CA LEU A 155 26.96 -10.51 11.95
C LEU A 155 27.02 -9.01 11.69
N VAL A 156 27.55 -8.25 12.66
CA VAL A 156 27.82 -6.82 12.51
C VAL A 156 29.32 -6.62 12.51
N VAL A 157 29.86 -6.16 11.38
CA VAL A 157 31.29 -5.85 11.23
C VAL A 157 31.46 -4.35 11.40
N ASN A 158 32.05 -3.94 12.52
CA ASN A 158 32.42 -2.55 12.75
C ASN A 158 33.78 -2.28 12.12
N LEU A 159 33.85 -1.19 11.36
CA LEU A 159 35.07 -0.67 10.75
C LEU A 159 35.36 0.69 11.37
N ARG A 160 36.57 0.88 11.91
CA ARG A 160 37.01 2.16 12.46
C ARG A 160 38.34 2.55 11.83
N SER A 161 38.41 3.74 11.30
CA SER A 161 39.64 4.27 10.68
C SER A 161 39.79 5.74 10.99
N ARG A 162 41.03 6.23 11.02
CA ARG A 162 41.24 7.68 10.93
C ARG A 162 40.71 8.16 9.57
N THR A 163 40.06 9.31 9.57
CA THR A 163 39.61 9.96 8.34
C THR A 163 40.57 11.05 7.92
N THR A 164 40.61 11.33 6.63
CA THR A 164 41.33 12.46 6.05
C THR A 164 40.39 13.22 5.11
N THR A 165 40.70 14.47 4.82
CA THR A 165 39.95 15.30 3.87
C THR A 165 40.87 15.59 2.70
N VAL A 166 40.43 15.30 1.48
CA VAL A 166 41.25 15.39 0.27
C VAL A 166 40.67 16.47 -0.61
N PRO A 167 41.28 17.68 -0.67
CA PRO A 167 40.77 18.75 -1.52
C PRO A 167 40.62 18.31 -2.99
N PRO A 168 39.54 18.73 -3.68
CA PRO A 168 38.50 19.67 -3.24
C PRO A 168 37.35 19.03 -2.44
N ASP A 169 37.40 17.72 -2.16
CA ASP A 169 36.34 17.00 -1.44
C ASP A 169 36.39 17.32 0.06
N PRO A 170 35.36 18.00 0.62
CA PRO A 170 35.36 18.38 2.03
C PRO A 170 34.98 17.21 2.95
N ARG A 171 34.57 16.06 2.41
CA ARG A 171 34.11 14.92 3.22
C ARG A 171 35.29 14.32 3.99
N PRO A 172 35.12 13.98 5.28
CA PRO A 172 36.07 13.15 6.00
C PRO A 172 35.93 11.71 5.47
N ILE A 173 36.91 11.26 4.67
CA ILE A 173 36.94 9.93 4.08
C ILE A 173 37.90 9.02 4.85
N GLY A 174 37.44 7.82 5.17
CA GLY A 174 38.20 6.74 5.75
C GLY A 174 38.74 5.79 4.68
N VAL A 175 38.71 4.49 4.94
CA VAL A 175 39.20 3.48 3.99
C VAL A 175 38.26 3.29 2.81
N ARG A 176 38.86 2.96 1.65
CA ARG A 176 38.13 2.60 0.45
C ARG A 176 37.69 1.14 0.52
N VAL A 177 36.38 0.86 0.51
CA VAL A 177 35.83 -0.50 0.57
C VAL A 177 35.08 -0.81 -0.72
N ARG A 178 35.41 -1.95 -1.34
CA ARG A 178 34.81 -2.41 -2.60
C ARG A 178 33.69 -3.43 -2.37
N SER A 179 33.95 -4.39 -1.48
CA SER A 179 32.96 -5.42 -1.15
C SER A 179 33.31 -6.08 0.18
N ALA A 180 32.28 -6.64 0.81
CA ALA A 180 32.42 -7.61 1.89
C ALA A 180 31.80 -8.95 1.45
N SER A 181 32.31 -10.06 1.96
CA SER A 181 31.73 -11.38 1.70
C SER A 181 31.82 -12.29 2.91
N LEU A 182 30.87 -13.21 3.07
CA LEU A 182 30.95 -14.30 4.04
C LEU A 182 31.07 -15.62 3.32
N THR A 183 32.06 -16.42 3.68
CA THR A 183 32.31 -17.76 3.16
C THR A 183 32.08 -18.79 4.26
N PHE A 184 31.18 -19.75 4.06
CA PHE A 184 31.08 -20.90 4.97
C PHE A 184 32.27 -21.85 4.78
N LEU A 185 32.84 -22.30 5.89
CA LEU A 185 33.99 -23.23 5.96
C LEU A 185 33.54 -24.60 6.44
N ASP A 186 34.18 -25.66 5.94
CA ASP A 186 34.07 -27.06 6.37
C ASP A 186 32.62 -27.57 6.52
N THR A 187 31.73 -27.14 5.64
CA THR A 187 30.30 -27.45 5.70
C THR A 187 29.80 -27.99 4.36
N PRO A 188 29.37 -29.27 4.30
CA PRO A 188 28.87 -29.87 3.05
C PRO A 188 27.46 -29.37 2.67
N VAL A 189 26.67 -28.93 3.65
CA VAL A 189 25.31 -28.40 3.44
C VAL A 189 25.13 -27.16 4.30
N VAL A 190 24.85 -26.03 3.67
CA VAL A 190 24.53 -24.77 4.36
C VAL A 190 23.03 -24.68 4.52
N PHE A 191 22.56 -24.53 5.76
CA PHE A 191 21.14 -24.34 6.05
C PHE A 191 20.79 -22.86 6.17
N PRO A 192 19.54 -22.45 5.83
CA PRO A 192 19.03 -21.14 6.21
C PRO A 192 19.12 -20.93 7.73
N SER A 193 19.11 -19.69 8.18
CA SER A 193 19.12 -19.46 9.62
C SER A 193 17.82 -19.95 10.28
N PRO A 194 17.86 -20.45 11.52
CA PRO A 194 16.64 -20.88 12.24
C PRO A 194 15.62 -19.75 12.40
N TRP A 195 16.08 -18.51 12.50
CA TRP A 195 15.18 -17.35 12.55
C TRP A 195 14.46 -17.11 11.23
N LEU A 196 15.16 -17.25 10.11
CA LEU A 196 14.53 -17.18 8.79
C LEU A 196 13.51 -18.30 8.61
N MET A 197 13.88 -19.54 8.96
CA MET A 197 12.97 -20.70 8.94
C MET A 197 11.73 -20.47 9.83
N THR A 198 11.93 -19.91 11.02
CA THR A 198 10.84 -19.58 11.96
C THR A 198 9.91 -18.52 11.38
N LEU A 199 10.46 -17.47 10.74
CA LEU A 199 9.66 -16.45 10.10
C LEU A 199 8.88 -16.98 8.88
N GLN A 200 9.46 -17.88 8.09
CA GLN A 200 8.76 -18.54 6.98
C GLN A 200 7.62 -19.42 7.49
N ALA A 201 7.88 -20.22 8.53
CA ALA A 201 6.87 -21.04 9.19
C ALA A 201 5.75 -20.19 9.77
N LEU A 202 6.09 -19.10 10.47
CA LEU A 202 5.14 -18.14 11.02
C LEU A 202 4.31 -17.48 9.91
N PHE A 203 4.94 -17.06 8.82
CA PHE A 203 4.25 -16.46 7.68
C PHE A 203 3.22 -17.42 7.07
N LEU A 204 3.61 -18.68 6.80
CA LEU A 204 2.70 -19.68 6.25
C LEU A 204 1.60 -20.07 7.25
N ALA A 205 1.90 -20.15 8.55
CA ALA A 205 0.91 -20.43 9.58
C ALA A 205 -0.12 -19.31 9.72
N LEU A 206 0.30 -18.03 9.68
CA LEU A 206 -0.60 -16.88 9.69
C LEU A 206 -1.47 -16.83 8.44
N LEU A 207 -0.92 -17.18 7.28
CA LEU A 207 -1.66 -17.29 6.04
C LEU A 207 -2.72 -18.42 6.11
N LEU A 208 -2.34 -19.58 6.63
CA LEU A 208 -3.27 -20.68 6.88
C LEU A 208 -4.38 -20.25 7.87
N LEU A 209 -4.06 -19.54 8.93
CA LEU A 209 -5.03 -19.04 9.91
C LEU A 209 -6.05 -18.08 9.27
N LEU A 210 -5.59 -17.19 8.38
CA LEU A 210 -6.46 -16.33 7.58
C LEU A 210 -7.37 -17.14 6.66
N LEU A 211 -6.80 -18.09 5.90
CA LEU A 211 -7.54 -18.97 5.01
C LEU A 211 -8.59 -19.78 5.77
N HIS A 212 -8.23 -20.33 6.93
CA HIS A 212 -9.16 -21.05 7.79
C HIS A 212 -10.34 -20.17 8.21
N ARG A 213 -10.08 -18.92 8.64
CA ARG A 213 -11.15 -18.00 9.05
C ARG A 213 -12.06 -17.57 7.88
N LEU A 214 -11.51 -17.50 6.67
CA LEU A 214 -12.22 -17.17 5.44
C LEU A 214 -13.04 -18.33 4.87
N ASP A 215 -12.69 -19.57 5.22
CA ASP A 215 -13.35 -20.80 4.75
C ASP A 215 -13.49 -20.87 3.21
N PRO A 216 -12.39 -20.69 2.43
CA PRO A 216 -12.43 -20.84 0.99
C PRO A 216 -12.44 -22.32 0.59
N PRO A 217 -12.75 -22.64 -0.68
CA PRO A 217 -12.67 -24.01 -1.17
C PRO A 217 -11.26 -24.62 -0.96
N PRO A 218 -11.15 -25.93 -0.67
CA PRO A 218 -9.88 -26.62 -0.42
C PRO A 218 -8.79 -26.34 -1.48
N LEU A 219 -9.16 -26.36 -2.76
CA LEU A 219 -8.26 -26.07 -3.87
C LEU A 219 -7.63 -24.66 -3.77
N VAL A 220 -8.40 -23.67 -3.31
CA VAL A 220 -7.90 -22.30 -3.12
C VAL A 220 -6.88 -22.25 -1.99
N VAL A 221 -7.10 -23.00 -0.90
CA VAL A 221 -6.11 -23.11 0.20
C VAL A 221 -4.81 -23.69 -0.32
N VAL A 222 -4.87 -24.83 -1.01
CA VAL A 222 -3.69 -25.52 -1.57
C VAL A 222 -2.94 -24.59 -2.53
N VAL A 223 -3.62 -24.02 -3.53
CA VAL A 223 -2.99 -23.13 -4.52
C VAL A 223 -2.38 -21.90 -3.86
N THR A 224 -3.05 -21.31 -2.86
CA THR A 224 -2.53 -20.12 -2.17
C THR A 224 -1.27 -20.44 -1.35
N LEU A 225 -1.26 -21.57 -0.64
CA LEU A 225 -0.08 -22.00 0.13
C LEU A 225 1.09 -22.39 -0.77
N LEU A 226 0.83 -23.11 -1.86
CA LEU A 226 1.86 -23.44 -2.86
C LEU A 226 2.44 -22.17 -3.50
N ALA A 227 1.59 -21.22 -3.88
CA ALA A 227 2.02 -19.94 -4.44
C ALA A 227 2.83 -19.11 -3.44
N ALA A 228 2.45 -19.12 -2.16
CA ALA A 228 3.20 -18.46 -1.09
C ALA A 228 4.57 -19.12 -0.87
N GLY A 229 4.65 -20.46 -0.83
CA GLY A 229 5.91 -21.18 -0.72
C GLY A 229 6.84 -20.90 -1.91
N LEU A 230 6.30 -20.91 -3.14
CA LEU A 230 7.06 -20.55 -4.34
C LEU A 230 7.53 -19.09 -4.28
N LEU A 231 6.68 -18.15 -3.85
CA LEU A 231 7.06 -16.75 -3.70
C LEU A 231 8.20 -16.58 -2.70
N LEU A 232 8.14 -17.24 -1.55
CA LEU A 232 9.23 -17.21 -0.55
C LEU A 232 10.54 -17.74 -1.14
N LEU A 233 10.49 -18.84 -1.89
CA LEU A 233 11.66 -19.38 -2.57
C LEU A 233 12.22 -18.40 -3.62
N LEU A 234 11.36 -17.75 -4.40
CA LEU A 234 11.79 -16.75 -5.38
C LEU A 234 12.41 -15.54 -4.69
N LEU A 235 11.81 -15.04 -3.60
CA LEU A 235 12.39 -13.96 -2.80
C LEU A 235 13.72 -14.37 -2.17
N PHE A 236 13.89 -15.63 -1.76
CA PHE A 236 15.18 -16.13 -1.30
C PHE A 236 16.25 -16.09 -2.41
N ILE A 237 15.89 -16.52 -3.61
CA ILE A 237 16.79 -16.60 -4.77
C ILE A 237 17.21 -15.21 -5.26
N PHE A 238 16.30 -14.23 -5.27
CA PHE A 238 16.53 -12.90 -5.83
C PHE A 238 16.85 -11.82 -4.78
N GLU A 239 16.26 -11.91 -3.59
CA GLU A 239 16.31 -10.90 -2.52
C GLU A 239 16.95 -11.43 -1.23
N GLY A 240 17.72 -12.51 -1.28
CA GLY A 240 18.21 -13.24 -0.10
C GLY A 240 18.90 -12.36 0.96
N LEU A 241 19.59 -11.28 0.56
CA LEU A 241 20.23 -10.32 1.47
C LEU A 241 19.24 -9.52 2.32
N LEU A 242 18.06 -9.26 1.79
CA LEU A 242 17.01 -8.44 2.41
C LEU A 242 15.84 -9.28 2.91
N LEU A 243 15.78 -10.56 2.53
CA LEU A 243 14.65 -11.45 2.79
C LEU A 243 14.29 -11.49 4.27
N PHE A 244 15.26 -11.61 5.18
CA PHE A 244 14.96 -11.69 6.61
C PHE A 244 14.19 -10.46 7.11
N VAL A 245 14.70 -9.26 6.83
CA VAL A 245 14.07 -8.00 7.25
C VAL A 245 12.73 -7.81 6.56
N TYR A 246 12.66 -8.15 5.28
CA TYR A 246 11.44 -8.03 4.50
C TYR A 246 10.35 -8.98 5.00
N LEU A 247 10.69 -10.25 5.21
CA LEU A 247 9.77 -11.27 5.71
C LEU A 247 9.30 -10.97 7.14
N MET A 248 10.16 -10.43 8.00
CA MET A 248 9.75 -9.95 9.32
C MET A 248 8.63 -8.90 9.19
N ARG A 249 8.81 -7.88 8.32
CA ARG A 249 7.79 -6.85 8.08
C ARG A 249 6.50 -7.44 7.51
N LEU A 250 6.60 -8.35 6.54
CA LEU A 250 5.45 -9.02 5.93
C LEU A 250 4.71 -9.91 6.95
N ALA A 251 5.42 -10.68 7.77
CA ALA A 251 4.83 -11.52 8.81
C ALA A 251 4.13 -10.67 9.88
N THR A 252 4.71 -9.55 10.31
CA THR A 252 4.04 -8.59 11.21
C THR A 252 2.76 -8.05 10.59
N ALA A 253 2.80 -7.60 9.33
CA ALA A 253 1.62 -7.09 8.65
C ALA A 253 0.54 -8.16 8.48
N LEU A 254 0.93 -9.39 8.13
CA LEU A 254 0.03 -10.54 8.04
C LEU A 254 -0.59 -10.88 9.39
N GLY A 255 0.18 -10.78 10.48
CA GLY A 255 -0.30 -10.93 11.85
C GLY A 255 -1.36 -9.88 12.21
N ILE A 256 -1.13 -8.61 11.86
CA ILE A 256 -2.11 -7.53 12.03
C ILE A 256 -3.38 -7.85 11.22
N LEU A 257 -3.25 -8.24 9.95
CA LEU A 257 -4.39 -8.61 9.11
C LEU A 257 -5.14 -9.84 9.64
N ALA A 258 -4.45 -10.81 10.23
CA ALA A 258 -5.05 -11.95 10.91
C ALA A 258 -5.87 -11.50 12.12
N VAL A 259 -5.30 -10.70 13.02
CA VAL A 259 -6.02 -10.14 14.18
C VAL A 259 -7.25 -9.36 13.74
N LEU A 260 -7.11 -8.46 12.76
CA LEU A 260 -8.22 -7.69 12.21
C LEU A 260 -9.31 -8.59 11.60
N THR A 261 -8.91 -9.64 10.87
CA THR A 261 -9.86 -10.59 10.28
C THR A 261 -10.62 -11.36 11.35
N TRP A 262 -9.93 -11.83 12.40
CA TRP A 262 -10.57 -12.54 13.50
C TRP A 262 -11.49 -11.64 14.34
N ALA A 263 -11.12 -10.39 14.56
CA ALA A 263 -11.91 -9.44 15.32
C ALA A 263 -13.10 -8.86 14.53
N LEU A 264 -12.88 -8.44 13.29
CA LEU A 264 -13.83 -7.62 12.54
C LEU A 264 -14.70 -8.41 11.56
N LEU A 265 -14.22 -9.54 11.02
CA LEU A 265 -15.05 -10.35 10.11
C LEU A 265 -16.34 -10.87 10.76
N PRO A 266 -16.35 -11.38 12.03
CA PRO A 266 -17.61 -11.78 12.66
C PRO A 266 -18.60 -10.61 12.79
N LEU A 267 -18.11 -9.42 13.10
CA LEU A 267 -18.93 -8.20 13.17
C LEU A 267 -19.46 -7.83 11.79
N ALA A 268 -18.63 -7.91 10.76
CA ALA A 268 -19.04 -7.68 9.38
C ALA A 268 -20.11 -8.69 8.92
N GLU A 269 -19.97 -9.98 9.25
CA GLU A 269 -20.96 -11.01 8.95
C GLU A 269 -22.30 -10.73 9.64
N ARG A 270 -22.27 -10.31 10.91
CA ARG A 270 -23.47 -9.95 11.68
C ARG A 270 -24.17 -8.71 11.12
N HIS A 271 -23.42 -7.61 10.93
CA HIS A 271 -23.99 -6.34 10.51
C HIS A 271 -24.34 -6.28 9.02
N ALA A 272 -23.61 -6.99 8.16
CA ALA A 272 -23.89 -7.06 6.71
C ALA A 272 -24.88 -8.16 6.34
N SER A 273 -25.40 -8.94 7.29
CA SER A 273 -26.40 -10.00 7.06
C SER A 273 -27.64 -9.51 6.31
N THR A 274 -28.01 -8.24 6.46
CA THR A 274 -29.12 -7.60 5.74
C THR A 274 -28.80 -7.29 4.28
N LEU A 275 -27.52 -7.18 3.91
CA LEU A 275 -27.05 -6.77 2.58
C LEU A 275 -26.48 -7.92 1.74
N ALA A 276 -25.93 -8.94 2.40
CA ALA A 276 -25.16 -10.01 1.79
C ALA A 276 -25.21 -11.30 2.63
N SER A 277 -25.08 -12.45 1.95
CA SER A 277 -24.85 -13.72 2.65
C SER A 277 -23.46 -13.75 3.28
N PRO A 278 -23.24 -14.51 4.38
CA PRO A 278 -21.93 -14.63 5.03
C PRO A 278 -20.82 -15.04 4.05
N ARG A 279 -21.10 -15.97 3.13
CA ARG A 279 -20.15 -16.38 2.08
C ARG A 279 -19.71 -15.22 1.19
N LEU A 280 -20.61 -14.30 0.83
CA LEU A 280 -20.26 -13.13 0.05
C LEU A 280 -19.41 -12.15 0.87
N VAL A 281 -19.74 -11.94 2.15
CA VAL A 281 -18.94 -11.12 3.07
C VAL A 281 -17.51 -11.66 3.16
N ARG A 282 -17.34 -12.96 3.42
CA ARG A 282 -16.03 -13.63 3.43
C ARG A 282 -15.29 -13.49 2.11
N THR A 283 -15.98 -13.68 0.98
CA THR A 283 -15.36 -13.55 -0.36
C THR A 283 -14.82 -12.15 -0.57
N VAL A 284 -15.60 -11.12 -0.26
CA VAL A 284 -15.18 -9.72 -0.41
C VAL A 284 -14.08 -9.37 0.60
N TRP A 285 -14.14 -9.91 1.82
CA TRP A 285 -13.07 -9.76 2.80
C TRP A 285 -11.75 -10.36 2.30
N ALA A 286 -11.79 -11.54 1.69
CA ALA A 286 -10.63 -12.16 1.06
C ALA A 286 -10.06 -11.28 -0.08
N VAL A 287 -10.92 -10.64 -0.88
CA VAL A 287 -10.47 -9.68 -1.91
C VAL A 287 -9.84 -8.43 -1.30
N ALA A 288 -10.37 -7.93 -0.19
CA ALA A 288 -9.75 -6.81 0.54
C ALA A 288 -8.39 -7.19 1.14
N LEU A 289 -8.26 -8.41 1.69
CA LEU A 289 -6.98 -8.93 2.15
C LEU A 289 -5.97 -9.05 1.00
N LEU A 290 -6.40 -9.57 -0.16
CA LEU A 290 -5.58 -9.58 -1.37
C LEU A 290 -5.12 -8.18 -1.75
N ALA A 291 -6.03 -7.19 -1.74
CA ALA A 291 -5.71 -5.80 -2.02
C ALA A 291 -4.69 -5.21 -1.03
N CYS A 292 -4.84 -5.49 0.27
CA CYS A 292 -3.88 -5.12 1.30
C CYS A 292 -2.51 -5.77 1.07
N LEU A 293 -2.47 -7.09 0.85
CA LEU A 293 -1.22 -7.85 0.65
C LEU A 293 -0.46 -7.37 -0.58
N MET A 294 -1.16 -7.09 -1.68
CA MET A 294 -0.53 -6.55 -2.89
C MET A 294 0.18 -5.22 -2.59
N ARG A 295 -0.48 -4.31 -1.88
CA ARG A 295 0.09 -3.00 -1.50
C ARG A 295 1.25 -3.15 -0.51
N LEU A 296 1.03 -3.92 0.56
CA LEU A 296 2.02 -4.18 1.60
C LEU A 296 3.28 -4.86 1.06
N GLY A 297 3.15 -5.71 0.04
CA GLY A 297 4.28 -6.32 -0.67
C GLY A 297 5.32 -5.29 -1.07
N GLY A 298 4.95 -4.31 -1.90
CA GLY A 298 5.86 -3.22 -2.25
C GLY A 298 6.11 -2.23 -1.09
N SER A 299 5.07 -1.81 -0.36
CA SER A 299 5.19 -0.75 0.65
C SER A 299 6.10 -1.09 1.83
N LEU A 300 6.32 -2.38 2.11
CA LEU A 300 7.18 -2.85 3.19
C LEU A 300 8.55 -3.36 2.70
N TYR A 301 8.80 -3.36 1.39
CA TYR A 301 10.10 -3.74 0.84
C TYR A 301 11.21 -2.85 1.41
N PRO A 302 12.35 -3.39 1.89
CA PRO A 302 13.37 -2.61 2.59
C PRO A 302 13.91 -1.39 1.86
N LEU A 303 14.02 -1.46 0.53
CA LEU A 303 14.56 -0.37 -0.29
C LEU A 303 13.50 0.58 -0.83
N PHE A 304 12.22 0.25 -0.64
CA PHE A 304 11.15 1.09 -1.12
C PHE A 304 11.00 2.31 -0.22
N ALA A 305 11.09 3.48 -0.82
CA ALA A 305 10.80 4.76 -0.18
C ALA A 305 9.87 5.53 -1.12
N ALA A 306 8.62 5.71 -0.69
CA ALA A 306 7.70 6.55 -1.43
C ALA A 306 8.25 7.98 -1.53
N TYR A 307 7.96 8.66 -2.64
CA TYR A 307 8.55 9.96 -2.96
C TYR A 307 8.37 10.98 -1.82
N ASP A 308 7.14 11.13 -1.31
CA ASP A 308 6.83 12.05 -0.20
C ASP A 308 6.97 11.41 1.20
N LEU A 309 7.64 10.26 1.35
CA LEU A 309 7.69 9.55 2.63
C LEU A 309 8.29 10.41 3.75
N SER A 310 9.39 11.11 3.49
CA SER A 310 10.05 11.98 4.46
C SER A 310 9.11 13.09 4.96
N LEU A 311 8.37 13.73 4.05
CA LEU A 311 7.38 14.76 4.38
C LEU A 311 6.25 14.20 5.26
N ASN A 312 5.76 12.99 4.96
CA ASN A 312 4.72 12.37 5.77
C ASN A 312 5.22 11.92 7.15
N VAL A 313 6.47 11.44 7.25
CA VAL A 313 7.11 11.11 8.53
C VAL A 313 7.30 12.37 9.37
N GLU A 314 7.77 13.46 8.78
CA GLU A 314 7.89 14.75 9.47
C GLU A 314 6.54 15.22 10.01
N ARG A 315 5.47 15.11 9.21
CA ARG A 315 4.10 15.46 9.65
C ARG A 315 3.61 14.57 10.79
N LEU A 316 3.92 13.27 10.77
CA LEU A 316 3.62 12.36 11.87
C LEU A 316 4.35 12.78 13.15
N LEU A 317 5.65 13.09 13.06
CA LEU A 317 6.45 13.52 14.21
C LEU A 317 6.01 14.90 14.74
N LYS A 318 5.65 15.84 13.86
CA LYS A 318 5.03 17.13 14.23
C LYS A 318 3.70 16.92 14.97
N THR A 319 2.86 16.01 14.48
CA THR A 319 1.59 15.66 15.13
C THR A 319 1.84 15.04 16.52
N LEU A 320 2.85 14.17 16.65
CA LEU A 320 3.27 13.61 17.94
C LEU A 320 3.70 14.70 18.94
N HIS A 321 4.37 15.75 18.47
CA HIS A 321 4.76 16.91 19.29
C HIS A 321 3.63 17.94 19.48
N GLY A 322 2.38 17.62 19.13
CA GLY A 322 1.23 18.50 19.34
C GLY A 322 1.03 19.58 18.27
N THR A 323 1.76 19.53 17.16
CA THR A 323 1.55 20.46 16.04
C THR A 323 0.39 19.97 15.16
N LEU A 324 -0.78 20.60 15.29
CA LEU A 324 -2.00 20.22 14.57
C LEU A 324 -2.24 21.01 13.27
N ILE A 325 -1.59 22.16 13.11
CA ILE A 325 -1.70 23.00 11.92
C ILE A 325 -0.35 23.01 11.23
N MET A 326 -0.27 22.35 10.09
CA MET A 326 0.94 22.25 9.28
C MET A 326 0.72 22.96 7.95
N THR A 327 1.62 23.86 7.58
CA THR A 327 1.62 24.52 6.28
C THR A 327 2.90 24.22 5.51
N SER A 328 2.78 24.03 4.20
CA SER A 328 3.93 23.84 3.32
C SER A 328 3.55 24.24 1.89
N PRO A 329 4.48 24.83 1.11
CA PRO A 329 4.28 25.07 -0.32
C PRO A 329 3.85 23.78 -1.04
N SER A 330 2.87 23.87 -1.94
CA SER A 330 2.42 22.71 -2.72
C SER A 330 2.46 22.99 -4.20
N ILE A 331 3.07 22.07 -4.96
CA ILE A 331 3.10 22.12 -6.42
C ILE A 331 1.66 22.08 -6.99
N GLU A 332 0.75 21.34 -6.34
CA GLU A 332 -0.68 21.27 -6.74
C GLU A 332 -1.37 22.64 -6.74
N PHE A 333 -0.87 23.54 -5.88
CA PHE A 333 -1.35 24.91 -5.73
C PHE A 333 -0.29 25.90 -6.18
N ARG A 334 0.47 25.59 -7.25
CA ARG A 334 1.51 26.47 -7.85
C ARG A 334 2.53 27.04 -6.84
N ASN A 335 2.98 26.22 -5.91
CA ASN A 335 3.91 26.55 -4.82
C ASN A 335 3.37 27.54 -3.78
N HIS A 336 2.06 27.80 -3.75
CA HIS A 336 1.43 28.55 -2.67
C HIS A 336 1.31 27.71 -1.39
N LEU A 337 1.22 28.39 -0.23
CA LEU A 337 1.13 27.72 1.06
C LEU A 337 -0.13 26.87 1.12
N THR A 338 0.02 25.59 1.42
CA THR A 338 -1.08 24.60 1.55
C THR A 338 -1.18 24.11 2.99
N VAL A 339 -2.41 23.91 3.47
CA VAL A 339 -2.65 23.38 4.84
C VAL A 339 -2.75 21.87 4.75
N TYR A 340 -2.05 21.18 5.65
CA TYR A 340 -2.05 19.74 5.77
C TYR A 340 -2.66 19.35 7.12
N PRO A 341 -3.96 19.02 7.14
CA PRO A 341 -4.63 18.57 8.35
C PRO A 341 -3.98 17.31 8.97
N PRO A 342 -4.08 17.11 10.29
CA PRO A 342 -3.34 16.07 10.99
C PRO A 342 -4.06 14.71 11.03
N GLY A 343 -5.30 14.62 10.51
CA GLY A 343 -6.18 13.46 10.66
C GLY A 343 -5.56 12.09 10.36
N PRO A 344 -4.83 11.89 9.24
CA PRO A 344 -4.20 10.61 8.93
C PRO A 344 -3.15 10.25 9.99
N TYR A 345 -2.38 11.24 10.45
CA TYR A 345 -1.28 11.02 11.37
C TYR A 345 -1.78 10.74 12.79
N VAL A 346 -2.84 11.43 13.23
CA VAL A 346 -3.52 11.15 14.51
C VAL A 346 -4.01 9.71 14.56
N LEU A 347 -4.60 9.20 13.47
CA LEU A 347 -5.05 7.81 13.42
C LEU A 347 -3.87 6.81 13.55
N LEU A 348 -2.71 7.17 13.01
CA LEU A 348 -1.53 6.30 13.03
C LEU A 348 -0.77 6.34 14.35
N LEU A 349 -0.87 7.41 15.14
CA LEU A 349 -0.12 7.59 16.40
C LEU A 349 -0.13 6.39 17.36
N PRO A 350 -1.24 5.65 17.57
CA PRO A 350 -1.22 4.47 18.45
C PRO A 350 -0.19 3.42 18.04
N GLY A 351 0.16 3.32 16.75
CA GLY A 351 1.20 2.39 16.27
C GLY A 351 2.60 2.73 16.77
N MET A 352 2.85 3.97 17.19
CA MET A 352 4.13 4.37 17.82
C MET A 352 4.31 3.71 19.20
N LEU A 353 3.22 3.37 19.91
CA LEU A 353 3.28 2.65 21.18
C LEU A 353 3.86 1.24 21.02
N ALA A 354 3.65 0.63 19.85
CA ALA A 354 4.25 -0.65 19.48
C ALA A 354 5.70 -0.52 18.95
N ARG A 355 6.31 0.67 19.06
CA ARG A 355 7.66 0.98 18.58
C ARG A 355 7.87 0.70 17.09
N ILE A 356 6.81 0.80 16.29
CA ILE A 356 6.90 0.67 14.84
C ILE A 356 7.64 1.90 14.29
N PRO A 357 8.69 1.73 13.46
CA PRO A 357 9.38 2.86 12.85
C PRO A 357 8.41 3.78 12.09
N PRO A 358 8.50 5.12 12.23
CA PRO A 358 7.55 6.06 11.62
C PRO A 358 7.29 5.84 10.12
N GLY A 359 8.33 5.58 9.34
CA GLY A 359 8.19 5.32 7.90
C GLY A 359 7.37 4.07 7.59
N LEU A 360 7.58 2.99 8.35
CA LEU A 360 6.80 1.76 8.21
C LEU A 360 5.36 1.94 8.68
N LEU A 361 5.14 2.72 9.73
CA LEU A 361 3.81 3.03 10.24
C LEU A 361 2.99 3.83 9.22
N VAL A 362 3.60 4.86 8.61
CA VAL A 362 2.97 5.65 7.53
C VAL A 362 2.64 4.77 6.34
N MET A 363 3.63 4.06 5.78
CA MET A 363 3.46 3.28 4.54
C MET A 363 2.61 2.04 4.72
N GLY A 364 2.82 1.28 5.80
CA GLY A 364 2.04 0.09 6.12
C GLY A 364 0.61 0.45 6.50
N GLY A 365 0.41 1.47 7.33
CA GLY A 365 -0.90 1.93 7.74
C GLY A 365 -1.76 2.39 6.56
N ILE A 366 -1.19 3.20 5.67
CA ILE A 366 -1.94 3.69 4.51
C ILE A 366 -2.22 2.59 3.47
N ALA A 367 -1.29 1.64 3.29
CA ALA A 367 -1.48 0.49 2.42
C ALA A 367 -2.65 -0.40 2.89
N ILE A 368 -2.80 -0.58 4.21
CA ILE A 368 -3.94 -1.31 4.80
C ILE A 368 -5.25 -0.55 4.57
N ILE A 369 -5.26 0.76 4.87
CA ILE A 369 -6.46 1.60 4.72
C ILE A 369 -6.94 1.60 3.26
N ASP A 370 -6.05 1.78 2.29
CA ASP A 370 -6.43 1.72 0.88
C ASP A 370 -6.83 0.31 0.44
N GLY A 371 -6.16 -0.73 0.92
CA GLY A 371 -6.53 -2.12 0.62
C GLY A 371 -7.96 -2.46 1.06
N PHE A 372 -8.38 -1.98 2.24
CA PHE A 372 -9.77 -2.10 2.70
C PHE A 372 -10.77 -1.25 1.88
N GLY A 373 -10.30 -0.35 1.01
CA GLY A 373 -11.13 0.30 0.00
C GLY A 373 -11.86 -0.69 -0.93
N ALA A 374 -11.29 -1.88 -1.17
CA ALA A 374 -11.97 -2.92 -1.95
C ALA A 374 -13.26 -3.43 -1.24
N LEU A 375 -13.23 -3.54 0.09
CA LEU A 375 -14.38 -3.92 0.90
C LEU A 375 -15.48 -2.86 0.84
N THR A 376 -15.11 -1.58 0.92
CA THR A 376 -16.08 -0.47 0.90
C THR A 376 -16.66 -0.25 -0.50
N VAL A 377 -15.89 -0.47 -1.57
CA VAL A 377 -16.42 -0.51 -2.96
C VAL A 377 -17.44 -1.63 -3.13
N ALA A 378 -17.17 -2.82 -2.60
CA ALA A 378 -18.16 -3.90 -2.61
C ALA A 378 -19.40 -3.57 -1.79
N ALA A 379 -19.23 -2.96 -0.60
CA ALA A 379 -20.34 -2.50 0.22
C ALA A 379 -21.18 -1.45 -0.51
N LEU A 380 -20.55 -0.51 -1.22
CA LEU A 380 -21.22 0.48 -2.07
C LEU A 380 -22.00 -0.20 -3.21
N ALA A 381 -21.40 -1.18 -3.88
CA ALA A 381 -22.08 -1.96 -4.91
C ALA A 381 -23.34 -2.65 -4.33
N ARG A 382 -23.24 -3.30 -3.16
CA ARG A 382 -24.40 -3.90 -2.47
C ARG A 382 -25.43 -2.88 -2.08
N ALA A 383 -25.00 -1.75 -1.49
CA ALA A 383 -25.88 -0.67 -1.09
C ALA A 383 -26.67 -0.15 -2.31
N LEU A 384 -26.08 -0.06 -3.49
CA LEU A 384 -26.74 0.33 -4.74
C LEU A 384 -27.57 -0.78 -5.43
N GLY A 385 -27.74 -1.93 -4.78
CA GLY A 385 -28.56 -3.04 -5.32
C GLY A 385 -27.86 -3.84 -6.42
N ALA A 386 -26.53 -3.87 -6.45
CA ALA A 386 -25.78 -4.66 -7.41
C ALA A 386 -25.99 -6.18 -7.22
N SER A 387 -25.58 -7.00 -8.19
CA SER A 387 -25.60 -8.46 -8.05
C SER A 387 -24.41 -8.96 -7.24
N ARG A 388 -24.41 -10.23 -6.82
CA ARG A 388 -23.25 -10.88 -6.17
C ARG A 388 -21.97 -10.75 -7.02
N ASN A 389 -22.08 -11.03 -8.32
CA ASN A 389 -20.93 -11.01 -9.23
C ASN A 389 -20.41 -9.59 -9.43
N THR A 390 -21.30 -8.61 -9.63
CA THR A 390 -20.90 -7.19 -9.71
C THR A 390 -20.11 -6.79 -8.48
N THR A 391 -20.56 -7.14 -7.28
CA THR A 391 -19.87 -6.82 -6.02
C THR A 391 -18.46 -7.40 -5.97
N ILE A 392 -18.30 -8.68 -6.31
CA ILE A 392 -16.98 -9.34 -6.31
C ILE A 392 -16.07 -8.72 -7.39
N PHE A 393 -16.58 -8.54 -8.60
CA PHE A 393 -15.80 -8.01 -9.72
C PHE A 393 -15.37 -6.56 -9.48
N SER A 394 -16.22 -5.71 -8.90
CA SER A 394 -15.85 -4.34 -8.53
C SER A 394 -14.76 -4.29 -7.47
N ALA A 395 -14.81 -5.16 -6.45
CA ALA A 395 -13.76 -5.25 -5.44
C ALA A 395 -12.42 -5.73 -6.03
N LEU A 396 -12.45 -6.76 -6.90
CA LEU A 396 -11.24 -7.24 -7.59
C LEU A 396 -10.64 -6.18 -8.51
N PHE A 397 -11.50 -5.42 -9.20
CA PHE A 397 -11.05 -4.32 -10.04
C PHE A 397 -10.36 -3.22 -9.21
N TYR A 398 -10.91 -2.88 -8.04
CA TYR A 398 -10.29 -1.94 -7.10
C TYR A 398 -8.96 -2.46 -6.55
N ALA A 399 -8.86 -3.77 -6.27
CA ALA A 399 -7.61 -4.38 -5.83
C ALA A 399 -6.49 -4.20 -6.86
N ALA A 400 -6.83 -4.28 -8.15
CA ALA A 400 -5.92 -4.23 -9.28
C ALA A 400 -5.64 -2.83 -9.84
N VAL A 401 -6.35 -1.78 -9.42
CA VAL A 401 -6.35 -0.50 -10.15
C VAL A 401 -5.01 0.27 -10.00
N PRO A 402 -4.36 0.71 -11.09
CA PRO A 402 -3.03 1.32 -11.04
C PRO A 402 -2.94 2.62 -10.25
N ILE A 403 -3.99 3.45 -10.29
CA ILE A 403 -4.00 4.77 -9.61
C ILE A 403 -3.73 4.64 -8.12
N ASN A 404 -4.24 3.60 -7.47
CA ASN A 404 -4.05 3.37 -6.05
C ASN A 404 -2.59 3.00 -5.72
N LEU A 405 -1.97 2.19 -6.58
CA LEU A 405 -0.56 1.79 -6.46
C LEU A 405 0.36 2.97 -6.72
N THR A 406 0.04 3.76 -7.73
CA THR A 406 0.78 4.99 -8.05
C THR A 406 0.70 5.99 -6.90
N ALA A 407 -0.46 6.11 -6.25
CA ALA A 407 -0.64 6.93 -5.05
C ALA A 407 0.32 6.56 -3.93
N LEU A 408 0.47 5.25 -3.69
CA LEU A 408 1.36 4.73 -2.67
C LEU A 408 2.82 4.98 -3.05
N TRP A 409 3.17 4.84 -4.33
CA TRP A 409 4.51 5.17 -4.83
C TRP A 409 4.89 6.62 -4.59
N TRP A 410 3.98 7.55 -4.86
CA TRP A 410 4.21 8.98 -4.61
C TRP A 410 4.14 9.36 -3.12
N GLY A 411 3.56 8.51 -2.27
CA GLY A 411 3.39 8.82 -0.84
C GLY A 411 2.26 9.82 -0.59
N LEU A 412 1.16 9.72 -1.34
CA LEU A 412 -0.01 10.61 -1.22
C LEU A 412 -0.89 10.29 -0.01
N THR A 413 -0.27 10.04 1.14
CA THR A 413 -0.88 9.44 2.32
C THR A 413 -2.16 10.14 2.75
N ALA A 414 -2.12 11.46 2.90
CA ALA A 414 -3.26 12.26 3.34
C ALA A 414 -4.45 12.18 2.35
N GLN A 415 -4.17 12.19 1.05
CA GLN A 415 -5.19 12.09 0.01
C GLN A 415 -5.80 10.69 -0.01
N ILE A 416 -4.98 9.63 -0.01
CA ILE A 416 -5.43 8.23 0.01
C ILE A 416 -6.33 8.01 1.23
N PHE A 417 -5.90 8.50 2.39
CA PHE A 417 -6.62 8.39 3.65
C PHE A 417 -8.01 9.03 3.56
N GLY A 418 -8.07 10.28 3.12
CA GLY A 418 -9.35 10.98 2.97
C GLY A 418 -10.29 10.32 1.97
N GLN A 419 -9.78 9.94 0.80
CA GLN A 419 -10.58 9.27 -0.24
C GLN A 419 -11.09 7.90 0.22
N ALA A 420 -10.29 7.15 0.98
CA ALA A 420 -10.70 5.88 1.57
C ALA A 420 -11.88 6.04 2.54
N LEU A 421 -12.03 7.20 3.20
CA LEU A 421 -13.16 7.51 4.10
C LEU A 421 -14.41 8.02 3.37
N MET A 422 -14.27 8.58 2.17
CA MET A 422 -15.40 8.99 1.33
C MET A 422 -16.28 7.80 0.92
N LEU A 423 -15.68 6.63 0.75
CA LEU A 423 -16.37 5.40 0.41
C LEU A 423 -17.33 4.88 1.49
N PRO A 424 -16.88 4.62 2.74
CA PRO A 424 -17.78 4.23 3.81
C PRO A 424 -18.79 5.35 4.12
N LEU A 425 -18.43 6.63 3.98
CA LEU A 425 -19.39 7.73 4.06
C LEU A 425 -20.53 7.56 3.04
N ALA A 426 -20.22 7.30 1.77
CA ALA A 426 -21.23 7.08 0.73
C ALA A 426 -22.15 5.89 1.08
N VAL A 427 -21.59 4.79 1.59
CA VAL A 427 -22.36 3.61 2.03
C VAL A 427 -23.29 3.97 3.18
N VAL A 428 -22.79 4.63 4.22
CA VAL A 428 -23.58 5.00 5.40
C VAL A 428 -24.68 6.00 5.04
N LEU A 429 -24.43 6.96 4.14
CA LEU A 429 -25.47 7.87 3.65
C LEU A 429 -26.60 7.12 2.96
N LEU A 430 -26.30 6.14 2.09
CA LEU A 430 -27.34 5.31 1.46
C LEU A 430 -28.18 4.53 2.47
N VAL A 431 -27.57 4.07 3.57
CA VAL A 431 -28.29 3.42 4.67
C VAL A 431 -29.15 4.44 5.43
N ALA A 432 -28.59 5.59 5.78
CA ALA A 432 -29.27 6.66 6.51
C ALA A 432 -30.48 7.22 5.75
N PHE A 433 -30.40 7.31 4.41
CA PHE A 433 -31.52 7.76 3.57
C PHE A 433 -32.70 6.78 3.57
N ARG A 434 -32.45 5.49 3.74
CA ARG A 434 -33.51 4.45 3.80
C ARG A 434 -34.05 4.26 5.21
N GLN A 435 -33.15 4.33 6.18
CA GLN A 435 -33.43 4.06 7.59
C GLN A 435 -32.79 5.16 8.43
N PRO A 436 -33.39 6.35 8.50
CA PRO A 436 -32.81 7.49 9.20
C PRO A 436 -32.79 7.23 10.70
N ARG A 437 -31.65 6.76 11.21
CA ARG A 437 -31.39 6.53 12.62
C ARG A 437 -30.30 7.50 13.10
N PRO A 438 -30.33 7.96 14.37
CA PRO A 438 -29.27 8.82 14.90
C PRO A 438 -27.87 8.22 14.70
N ALA A 439 -27.71 6.92 14.97
CA ALA A 439 -26.45 6.22 14.82
C ALA A 439 -25.87 6.27 13.39
N THR A 440 -26.71 6.19 12.34
CA THR A 440 -26.22 6.28 10.96
C THR A 440 -25.76 7.69 10.59
N TRP A 441 -26.42 8.73 11.12
CA TRP A 441 -26.00 10.11 10.93
C TRP A 441 -24.73 10.44 11.72
N THR A 442 -24.61 9.94 12.95
CA THR A 442 -23.38 10.06 13.74
C THR A 442 -22.21 9.37 13.05
N ALA A 443 -22.41 8.16 12.50
CA ALA A 443 -21.38 7.47 11.74
C ALA A 443 -21.00 8.24 10.45
N ALA A 444 -21.97 8.75 9.70
CA ALA A 444 -21.71 9.58 8.53
C ALA A 444 -20.95 10.87 8.89
N GLY A 445 -21.37 11.56 9.95
CA GLY A 445 -20.69 12.74 10.47
C GLY A 445 -19.25 12.45 10.91
N GLY A 446 -19.04 11.32 11.59
CA GLY A 446 -17.70 10.86 11.99
C GLY A 446 -16.78 10.64 10.79
N PHE A 447 -17.23 9.88 9.78
CA PHE A 447 -16.46 9.69 8.54
C PHE A 447 -16.18 11.02 7.83
N LEU A 448 -17.17 11.91 7.76
CA LEU A 448 -17.02 13.20 7.11
C LEU A 448 -16.01 14.07 7.86
N VAL A 449 -16.12 14.25 9.17
CA VAL A 449 -15.15 15.05 9.96
C VAL A 449 -13.73 14.53 9.74
N VAL A 450 -13.50 13.23 9.84
CA VAL A 450 -12.15 12.67 9.64
C VAL A 450 -11.67 12.87 8.20
N ALA A 451 -12.56 12.78 7.20
CA ALA A 451 -12.23 13.08 5.80
C ALA A 451 -11.92 14.58 5.59
N LEU A 452 -12.66 15.50 6.21
CA LEU A 452 -12.40 16.95 6.14
C LEU A 452 -11.08 17.34 6.84
N LEU A 453 -10.68 16.56 7.85
CA LEU A 453 -9.41 16.67 8.57
C LEU A 453 -8.28 15.83 7.95
N SER A 454 -8.43 15.33 6.72
CA SER A 454 -7.40 14.50 6.07
C SER A 454 -6.45 15.30 5.18
N HIS A 455 -7.01 15.98 4.18
CA HIS A 455 -6.29 16.69 3.12
C HIS A 455 -7.20 17.74 2.51
N ILE A 456 -6.68 18.93 2.21
CA ILE A 456 -7.48 20.05 1.68
C ILE A 456 -8.18 19.70 0.35
N GLY A 457 -7.52 18.95 -0.53
CA GLY A 457 -8.12 18.50 -1.80
C GLY A 457 -9.30 17.55 -1.59
N VAL A 458 -9.26 16.71 -0.54
CA VAL A 458 -10.39 15.86 -0.16
C VAL A 458 -11.50 16.71 0.46
N THR A 459 -11.17 17.69 1.31
CA THR A 459 -12.14 18.62 1.91
C THR A 459 -12.95 19.34 0.84
N ILE A 460 -12.28 19.96 -0.14
CA ILE A 460 -12.91 20.68 -1.25
C ILE A 460 -13.85 19.74 -2.02
N LEU A 461 -13.36 18.56 -2.38
CA LEU A 461 -14.15 17.58 -3.13
C LEU A 461 -15.36 17.08 -2.33
N ALA A 462 -15.18 16.78 -1.04
CA ALA A 462 -16.24 16.29 -0.17
C ALA A 462 -17.34 17.32 0.03
N VAL A 463 -16.99 18.57 0.31
CA VAL A 463 -17.95 19.66 0.49
C VAL A 463 -18.72 19.92 -0.82
N ALA A 464 -18.03 19.98 -1.96
CA ALA A 464 -18.68 20.15 -3.26
C ALA A 464 -19.65 19.00 -3.55
N TRP A 465 -19.23 17.75 -3.35
CA TRP A 465 -20.05 16.57 -3.60
C TRP A 465 -21.27 16.50 -2.70
N LEU A 466 -21.09 16.72 -1.39
CA LEU A 466 -22.19 16.66 -0.43
C LEU A 466 -23.14 17.85 -0.54
N GLY A 467 -22.64 19.04 -0.87
CA GLY A 467 -23.47 20.20 -1.16
C GLY A 467 -24.37 19.97 -2.39
N LEU A 468 -23.79 19.42 -3.46
CA LEU A 468 -24.56 19.07 -4.66
C LEU A 468 -25.54 17.90 -4.40
N LEU A 469 -25.13 16.91 -3.60
CA LEU A 469 -26.01 15.83 -3.15
C LEU A 469 -27.21 16.39 -2.37
N TRP A 470 -26.96 17.33 -1.46
CA TRP A 470 -28.00 17.99 -0.66
C TRP A 470 -29.02 18.74 -1.54
N LEU A 471 -28.53 19.46 -2.56
CA LEU A 471 -29.36 20.14 -3.56
C LEU A 471 -30.21 19.14 -4.36
N PHE A 472 -29.61 18.06 -4.87
CA PHE A 472 -30.32 17.05 -5.66
C PHE A 472 -31.41 16.32 -4.85
N LEU A 473 -31.11 15.97 -3.60
CA LEU A 473 -32.07 15.34 -2.70
C LEU A 473 -33.24 16.28 -2.37
N GLY A 474 -32.96 17.58 -2.16
CA GLY A 474 -33.98 18.59 -1.90
C GLY A 474 -34.86 18.88 -3.11
N TRP A 475 -34.25 18.98 -4.30
CA TRP A 475 -34.96 19.27 -5.54
C TRP A 475 -35.88 18.11 -5.96
N ARG A 476 -35.38 16.88 -5.95
CA ARG A 476 -36.16 15.70 -6.37
C ARG A 476 -37.04 15.12 -5.28
N GLN A 477 -36.84 15.54 -4.02
CA GLN A 477 -37.58 15.07 -2.85
C GLN A 477 -37.60 13.54 -2.71
N THR A 478 -36.49 12.87 -3.08
CA THR A 478 -36.43 11.40 -3.08
C THR A 478 -36.32 10.78 -1.69
N ILE A 479 -35.99 11.59 -0.67
CA ILE A 479 -35.88 11.17 0.73
C ILE A 479 -36.88 11.92 1.61
N PRO A 480 -37.27 11.37 2.78
CA PRO A 480 -38.14 12.08 3.71
C PRO A 480 -37.52 13.42 4.14
N ARG A 481 -38.35 14.48 4.27
CA ARG A 481 -37.92 15.82 4.68
C ARG A 481 -37.12 15.81 5.99
N ARG A 482 -37.49 14.94 6.93
CA ARG A 482 -36.73 14.71 8.17
C ARG A 482 -35.29 14.26 7.89
N ALA A 483 -35.10 13.25 7.03
CA ALA A 483 -33.76 12.75 6.69
C ALA A 483 -32.91 13.83 5.99
N TRP A 484 -33.53 14.62 5.11
CA TRP A 484 -32.86 15.74 4.45
C TRP A 484 -32.37 16.80 5.45
N TRP A 485 -33.18 17.16 6.45
CA TRP A 485 -32.74 18.07 7.52
C TRP A 485 -31.64 17.50 8.40
N HIS A 486 -31.66 16.20 8.73
CA HIS A 486 -30.57 15.57 9.46
C HIS A 486 -29.26 15.59 8.65
N PHE A 487 -29.37 15.38 7.33
CA PHE A 487 -28.21 15.52 6.43
C PHE A 487 -27.67 16.96 6.40
N ALA A 488 -28.57 17.95 6.31
CA ALA A 488 -28.20 19.37 6.34
C ALA A 488 -27.49 19.75 7.64
N LEU A 489 -28.07 19.35 8.79
CA LEU A 489 -27.50 19.59 10.11
C LEU A 489 -26.14 18.90 10.25
N MET A 490 -26.03 17.63 9.85
CA MET A 490 -24.77 16.89 9.86
C MET A 490 -23.70 17.62 9.03
N LEU A 491 -24.01 18.03 7.81
CA LEU A 491 -23.08 18.76 6.94
C LEU A 491 -22.63 20.08 7.60
N ALA A 492 -23.58 20.88 8.10
CA ALA A 492 -23.29 22.15 8.77
C ALA A 492 -22.40 21.95 10.00
N THR A 493 -22.72 20.98 10.87
CA THR A 493 -21.92 20.68 12.07
C THR A 493 -20.53 20.19 11.71
N CYS A 494 -20.38 19.31 10.70
CA CYS A 494 -19.06 18.81 10.30
C CYS A 494 -18.19 19.92 9.69
N CYS A 495 -18.77 20.78 8.85
CA CYS A 495 -18.10 21.95 8.30
C CYS A 495 -17.71 22.95 9.40
N LEU A 496 -18.59 23.20 10.38
CA LEU A 496 -18.28 24.06 11.52
C LEU A 496 -17.15 23.49 12.36
N VAL A 497 -17.22 22.22 12.76
CA VAL A 497 -16.18 21.56 13.57
C VAL A 497 -14.83 21.57 12.85
N SER A 498 -14.79 21.14 11.59
CA SER A 498 -13.54 21.09 10.81
C SER A 498 -13.02 22.49 10.51
N GLY A 499 -13.93 23.42 10.21
CA GLY A 499 -13.65 24.84 10.02
C GLY A 499 -12.99 25.46 11.25
N THR A 500 -13.59 25.28 12.42
CA THR A 500 -13.08 25.81 13.69
C THR A 500 -11.75 25.16 14.09
N LEU A 501 -11.61 23.84 13.97
CA LEU A 501 -10.42 23.13 14.46
C LEU A 501 -9.17 23.36 13.61
N VAL A 502 -9.31 23.48 12.29
CA VAL A 502 -8.15 23.53 11.38
C VAL A 502 -8.13 24.81 10.56
N TYR A 503 -9.26 25.18 9.96
CA TYR A 503 -9.27 26.21 8.94
C TYR A 503 -9.39 27.64 9.50
N SER A 504 -9.91 27.83 10.72
CA SER A 504 -10.08 29.14 11.35
C SER A 504 -8.75 29.89 11.50
N ALA A 505 -7.72 29.19 11.98
CA ALA A 505 -6.37 29.72 12.20
C ALA A 505 -5.65 30.11 10.90
N VAL A 506 -6.11 29.63 9.75
CA VAL A 506 -5.45 29.80 8.44
C VAL A 506 -6.37 30.43 7.40
N ALA A 507 -7.62 30.77 7.76
CA ALA A 507 -8.63 31.25 6.82
C ALA A 507 -8.21 32.55 6.14
N GLY A 508 -7.66 33.50 6.90
CA GLY A 508 -7.16 34.78 6.36
C GLY A 508 -6.05 34.57 5.34
N LEU A 509 -5.03 33.79 5.71
CA LEU A 509 -3.93 33.42 4.80
C LEU A 509 -4.43 32.72 3.54
N LYS A 510 -5.44 31.85 3.68
CA LYS A 510 -6.00 31.10 2.56
C LYS A 510 -6.80 31.96 1.61
N LEU A 511 -7.55 32.91 2.13
CA LEU A 511 -8.30 33.85 1.32
C LEU A 511 -7.33 34.68 0.48
N GLU A 512 -6.27 35.20 1.09
CA GLU A 512 -5.22 35.96 0.40
C GLU A 512 -4.53 35.14 -0.68
N GLU A 513 -4.10 33.91 -0.36
CA GLU A 513 -3.45 33.01 -1.33
C GLU A 513 -4.39 32.61 -2.47
N SER A 514 -5.68 32.40 -2.19
CA SER A 514 -6.66 32.05 -3.23
C SER A 514 -6.87 33.19 -4.23
N LEU A 515 -6.86 34.44 -3.76
CA LEU A 515 -6.92 35.62 -4.63
C LEU A 515 -5.67 35.70 -5.53
N LYS A 516 -4.48 35.52 -4.96
CA LYS A 516 -3.21 35.50 -5.71
C LYS A 516 -3.17 34.40 -6.76
N VAL A 517 -3.63 33.19 -6.42
CA VAL A 517 -3.74 32.07 -7.38
C VAL A 517 -4.70 32.43 -8.51
N GLY A 518 -5.86 33.03 -8.19
CA GLY A 518 -6.83 33.47 -9.19
C GLY A 518 -6.24 34.50 -10.16
N GLU A 519 -5.57 35.53 -9.65
CA GLU A 519 -4.89 36.55 -10.45
C GLU A 519 -3.83 35.93 -11.38
N LYS A 520 -3.01 35.02 -10.85
CA LYS A 520 -1.97 34.32 -11.62
C LYS A 520 -2.53 33.40 -12.70
N VAL A 521 -3.62 32.70 -12.42
CA VAL A 521 -4.31 31.84 -13.41
C VAL A 521 -4.87 32.69 -14.56
N LEU A 522 -5.46 33.85 -14.24
CA LEU A 522 -6.02 34.76 -15.25
C LEU A 522 -4.95 35.43 -16.11
N SER A 523 -3.77 35.73 -15.53
CA SER A 523 -2.68 36.41 -16.24
C SER A 523 -1.81 35.47 -17.08
N GLU A 524 -1.47 34.28 -16.59
CA GLU A 524 -0.50 33.39 -17.25
C GLU A 524 -1.09 32.55 -18.40
N ARG A 525 -2.42 32.34 -18.44
CA ARG A 525 -3.13 31.47 -19.42
C ARG A 525 -2.29 30.27 -19.88
N PRO A 526 -1.81 29.40 -18.96
CA PRO A 526 -0.85 28.38 -19.32
C PRO A 526 -1.42 27.45 -20.40
N PRO A 527 -0.58 26.97 -21.34
CA PRO A 527 -1.03 26.02 -22.35
C PRO A 527 -1.50 24.73 -21.65
N VAL A 528 -2.81 24.52 -21.65
CA VAL A 528 -3.41 23.30 -21.11
C VAL A 528 -3.03 22.16 -22.02
N SER A 529 -2.23 21.23 -21.51
CA SER A 529 -1.92 20.02 -22.25
C SER A 529 -2.99 18.97 -22.02
N TYR A 530 -4.03 19.00 -22.85
CA TYR A 530 -5.08 17.96 -22.84
C TYR A 530 -4.51 16.55 -23.01
N ALA A 531 -3.44 16.42 -23.80
CA ALA A 531 -2.72 15.17 -23.99
C ALA A 531 -2.13 14.64 -22.67
N LEU A 532 -1.67 15.53 -21.80
CA LEU A 532 -1.11 15.22 -20.49
C LEU A 532 -2.22 14.76 -19.51
N ILE A 533 -3.36 15.44 -19.46
CA ILE A 533 -4.52 15.00 -18.65
C ILE A 533 -4.98 13.61 -19.11
N PHE A 534 -5.16 13.41 -20.42
CA PHE A 534 -5.57 12.12 -20.98
C PHE A 534 -4.56 11.01 -20.70
N ARG A 535 -3.26 11.31 -20.82
CA ARG A 535 -2.18 10.40 -20.42
C ARG A 535 -2.27 10.04 -18.93
N GLY A 536 -2.60 11.01 -18.07
CA GLY A 536 -2.87 10.79 -16.65
C GLY A 536 -3.96 9.73 -16.43
N PHE A 537 -5.09 9.81 -17.15
CA PHE A 537 -6.12 8.76 -17.10
C PHE A 537 -5.64 7.39 -17.58
N LEU A 538 -4.87 7.35 -18.68
CA LEU A 538 -4.34 6.10 -19.24
C LEU A 538 -3.33 5.41 -18.31
N ILE A 539 -2.64 6.17 -17.45
CA ILE A 539 -1.71 5.64 -16.45
C ILE A 539 -2.45 5.29 -15.16
N ALA A 540 -3.43 6.11 -14.76
CA ALA A 540 -4.25 5.89 -13.58
C ALA A 540 -5.13 4.62 -13.67
N PHE A 541 -5.63 4.31 -14.86
CA PHE A 541 -6.57 3.21 -15.05
C PHE A 541 -6.05 2.21 -16.08
N HIS A 542 -6.40 0.95 -15.86
CA HIS A 542 -6.31 -0.05 -16.92
C HIS A 542 -7.09 0.42 -18.15
N ARG A 543 -6.52 0.28 -19.35
CA ARG A 543 -7.21 0.64 -20.62
C ARG A 543 -8.58 -0.03 -20.72
N MET A 544 -8.67 -1.30 -20.31
CA MET A 544 -9.92 -2.03 -20.22
C MET A 544 -10.91 -1.37 -19.24
N GLY A 545 -10.44 -0.86 -18.10
CA GLY A 545 -11.27 -0.14 -17.14
C GLY A 545 -11.91 1.11 -17.73
N LEU A 546 -11.15 1.90 -18.47
CA LEU A 546 -11.66 3.09 -19.16
C LEU A 546 -12.69 2.73 -20.24
N VAL A 547 -12.43 1.68 -21.02
CA VAL A 547 -13.39 1.19 -22.03
C VAL A 547 -14.70 0.72 -21.39
N LEU A 548 -14.62 0.05 -20.23
CA LEU A 548 -15.78 -0.44 -19.51
C LEU A 548 -16.53 0.65 -18.73
N LEU A 549 -15.90 1.79 -18.45
CA LEU A 549 -16.47 2.89 -17.66
C LEU A 549 -17.76 3.42 -18.29
N GLY A 550 -17.72 3.83 -19.56
CA GLY A 550 -18.87 4.43 -20.25
C GLY A 550 -20.11 3.51 -20.27
N PRO A 551 -20.00 2.29 -20.84
CA PRO A 551 -21.10 1.32 -20.82
C PRO A 551 -21.56 0.98 -19.40
N GLY A 552 -20.64 0.86 -18.44
CA GLY A 552 -20.96 0.56 -17.05
C GLY A 552 -21.75 1.68 -16.35
N LEU A 553 -21.40 2.95 -16.59
CA LEU A 553 -22.14 4.11 -16.10
C LEU A 553 -23.53 4.18 -16.73
N LEU A 554 -23.65 3.95 -18.04
CA LEU A 554 -24.95 3.88 -18.71
C LEU A 554 -25.82 2.77 -18.12
N LEU A 555 -25.24 1.61 -17.85
CA LEU A 555 -25.93 0.51 -17.18
C LEU A 555 -26.34 0.87 -15.75
N LEU A 556 -25.49 1.57 -15.01
CA LEU A 556 -25.79 2.02 -13.64
C LEU A 556 -26.96 3.01 -13.63
N LEU A 557 -26.96 3.99 -14.53
CA LEU A 557 -28.00 5.02 -14.65
C LEU A 557 -29.35 4.46 -15.13
N ARG A 558 -29.34 3.38 -15.93
CA ARG A 558 -30.56 2.69 -16.38
C ARG A 558 -31.17 1.75 -15.33
N ARG A 559 -30.46 1.45 -14.23
CA ARG A 559 -30.99 0.59 -13.17
C ARG A 559 -31.92 1.38 -12.27
N ARG A 560 -32.93 0.70 -11.73
CA ARG A 560 -33.71 1.21 -10.60
C ARG A 560 -32.82 1.21 -9.36
N LEU A 561 -32.17 2.33 -9.14
CA LEU A 561 -31.35 2.55 -7.96
C LEU A 561 -32.25 2.72 -6.73
N PRO A 562 -31.78 2.28 -5.57
CA PRO A 562 -32.51 2.51 -4.32
C PRO A 562 -32.57 4.00 -3.97
N THR A 563 -33.42 4.34 -2.99
CA THR A 563 -33.62 5.71 -2.51
C THR A 563 -32.31 6.46 -2.25
N GLY A 564 -32.16 7.63 -2.86
CA GLY A 564 -30.96 8.47 -2.78
C GLY A 564 -29.78 8.01 -3.63
N GLY A 565 -29.86 6.83 -4.27
CA GLY A 565 -28.75 6.24 -5.02
C GLY A 565 -28.42 6.96 -6.32
N LEU A 566 -29.44 7.42 -7.06
CA LEU A 566 -29.24 8.17 -8.29
C LEU A 566 -28.70 9.57 -8.00
N GLU A 567 -29.21 10.22 -6.95
CA GLU A 567 -28.71 11.53 -6.50
C GLU A 567 -27.25 11.44 -6.05
N LEU A 568 -26.90 10.40 -5.29
CA LEU A 568 -25.53 10.18 -4.81
C LEU A 568 -24.54 9.96 -5.95
N VAL A 569 -24.86 9.07 -6.90
CA VAL A 569 -24.00 8.80 -8.06
C VAL A 569 -23.94 10.00 -8.99
N GLY A 570 -25.10 10.64 -9.25
CA GLY A 570 -25.21 11.79 -10.13
C GLY A 570 -24.43 13.00 -9.61
N SER A 571 -24.55 13.33 -8.32
CA SER A 571 -23.78 14.42 -7.73
C SER A 571 -22.28 14.12 -7.72
N TRP A 572 -21.90 12.87 -7.49
CA TRP A 572 -20.49 12.45 -7.54
C TRP A 572 -19.91 12.66 -8.94
N LEU A 573 -20.59 12.15 -9.98
CA LEU A 573 -20.15 12.32 -11.37
C LEU A 573 -20.08 13.79 -11.78
N LEU A 574 -21.05 14.62 -11.37
CA LEU A 574 -21.06 16.04 -11.73
C LEU A 574 -19.90 16.79 -11.06
N VAL A 575 -19.56 16.47 -9.81
CA VAL A 575 -18.39 17.06 -9.14
C VAL A 575 -17.08 16.62 -9.80
N LEU A 576 -16.98 15.36 -10.23
CA LEU A 576 -15.81 14.89 -10.99
C LEU A 576 -15.69 15.62 -12.32
N ALA A 577 -16.79 15.79 -13.06
CA ALA A 577 -16.82 16.54 -14.31
C ALA A 577 -16.46 18.02 -14.09
N PHE A 578 -16.97 18.62 -13.01
CA PHE A 578 -16.66 20.00 -12.64
C PHE A 578 -15.16 20.18 -12.38
N PHE A 579 -14.53 19.36 -11.53
CA PHE A 579 -13.10 19.50 -11.25
C PHE A 579 -12.22 19.10 -12.45
N CYS A 580 -12.67 18.21 -13.32
CA CYS A 580 -12.03 17.95 -14.60
C CYS A 580 -12.06 19.19 -15.50
N ALA A 581 -13.20 19.88 -15.60
CA ALA A 581 -13.32 21.14 -16.33
C ALA A 581 -12.44 22.25 -15.72
N VAL A 582 -12.36 22.34 -14.39
CA VAL A 582 -11.47 23.28 -13.69
C VAL A 582 -10.01 22.99 -14.04
N GLU A 583 -9.56 21.73 -14.00
CA GLU A 583 -8.19 21.37 -14.41
C GLU A 583 -7.95 21.71 -15.89
N MET A 584 -8.91 21.40 -16.77
CA MET A 584 -8.83 21.75 -18.19
C MET A 584 -8.84 23.26 -18.45
N ALA A 585 -9.39 24.09 -17.56
CA ALA A 585 -9.44 25.54 -17.73
C ALA A 585 -8.26 26.26 -17.06
N THR A 586 -7.72 25.71 -15.96
CA THR A 586 -6.80 26.43 -15.07
C THR A 586 -5.46 25.73 -14.83
N ALA A 587 -5.36 24.47 -15.27
CA ALA A 587 -4.29 23.54 -14.91
C ALA A 587 -4.13 23.31 -13.38
N LEU A 588 -5.13 23.68 -12.58
CA LEU A 588 -5.16 23.36 -11.14
C LEU A 588 -5.70 21.94 -10.95
N GLN A 589 -4.90 21.11 -10.28
CA GLN A 589 -5.24 19.71 -10.09
C GLN A 589 -5.87 19.48 -8.72
N VAL A 590 -7.20 19.41 -8.67
CA VAL A 590 -7.89 18.72 -7.58
C VAL A 590 -7.88 17.25 -7.96
N ARG A 591 -7.28 16.36 -7.16
CA ARG A 591 -7.03 14.94 -7.50
C ARG A 591 -8.32 14.08 -7.68
N TYR A 592 -9.24 14.49 -8.55
CA TYR A 592 -10.56 13.91 -8.80
C TYR A 592 -10.47 12.53 -9.48
N ILE A 593 -9.35 12.23 -10.15
CA ILE A 593 -9.06 10.91 -10.73
C ILE A 593 -9.15 9.81 -9.66
N TYR A 594 -8.67 10.07 -8.44
CA TYR A 594 -8.79 9.14 -7.31
C TYR A 594 -10.23 8.93 -6.88
N ALA A 595 -11.00 10.01 -6.84
CA ALA A 595 -12.40 9.96 -6.45
C ALA A 595 -13.30 9.32 -7.52
N LEU A 596 -12.85 9.23 -8.78
CA LEU A 596 -13.52 8.48 -9.84
C LEU A 596 -13.37 6.95 -9.64
N THR A 597 -12.28 6.50 -9.03
CA THR A 597 -11.91 5.08 -8.92
C THR A 597 -13.05 4.16 -8.46
N PRO A 598 -13.80 4.49 -7.39
CA PRO A 598 -14.89 3.62 -6.93
C PRO A 598 -16.01 3.44 -7.95
N LEU A 599 -16.41 4.53 -8.62
CA LEU A 599 -17.46 4.50 -9.64
C LEU A 599 -16.97 3.76 -10.89
N ALA A 600 -15.69 3.91 -11.26
CA ALA A 600 -15.09 3.16 -12.35
C ALA A 600 -15.07 1.65 -12.08
N CYS A 601 -14.68 1.24 -10.88
CA CYS A 601 -14.71 -0.16 -10.45
C CYS A 601 -16.14 -0.73 -10.44
N LEU A 602 -17.12 0.07 -9.98
CA LEU A 602 -18.54 -0.30 -9.99
C LEU A 602 -19.06 -0.48 -11.43
N ALA A 603 -18.79 0.49 -12.30
CA ALA A 603 -19.16 0.47 -13.72
C ALA A 603 -18.57 -0.75 -14.43
N ALA A 604 -17.26 -1.00 -14.28
CA ALA A 604 -16.61 -2.15 -14.86
C ALA A 604 -17.19 -3.48 -14.35
N GLY A 605 -17.39 -3.61 -13.03
CA GLY A 605 -18.00 -4.80 -12.42
C GLY A 605 -19.43 -5.05 -12.90
N LEU A 606 -20.20 -4.02 -13.23
CA LEU A 606 -21.55 -4.16 -13.81
C LEU A 606 -21.50 -4.78 -15.22
N VAL A 607 -20.61 -4.27 -16.08
CA VAL A 607 -20.45 -4.79 -17.45
C VAL A 607 -19.95 -6.24 -17.40
N LEU A 608 -18.89 -6.49 -16.64
CA LEU A 608 -18.31 -7.83 -16.47
C LEU A 608 -19.33 -8.83 -15.90
N SER A 609 -20.16 -8.39 -14.95
CA SER A 609 -21.24 -9.24 -14.42
C SER A 609 -22.29 -9.59 -15.47
N LYS A 610 -22.63 -8.66 -16.38
CA LYS A 610 -23.56 -8.96 -17.48
C LYS A 610 -22.95 -9.91 -18.50
N LEU A 611 -21.66 -9.75 -18.81
CA LEU A 611 -20.93 -10.65 -19.70
C LEU A 611 -20.84 -12.06 -19.11
N ALA A 612 -20.47 -12.20 -17.83
CA ALA A 612 -20.38 -13.48 -17.14
C ALA A 612 -21.72 -14.22 -17.01
N ALA A 613 -22.84 -13.53 -17.20
CA ALA A 613 -24.17 -14.12 -17.21
C ALA A 613 -24.52 -14.80 -18.55
N ARG A 614 -23.76 -14.56 -19.64
CA ARG A 614 -24.04 -15.11 -20.98
C ARG A 614 -23.64 -16.58 -21.17
N GLY A 615 -22.92 -17.20 -20.23
CA GLY A 615 -22.55 -18.61 -20.31
C GLY A 615 -21.27 -18.94 -19.53
N ARG A 616 -20.87 -20.23 -19.54
CA ARG A 616 -19.66 -20.71 -18.85
C ARG A 616 -18.38 -20.12 -19.45
N LEU A 617 -18.28 -20.07 -20.78
CA LEU A 617 -17.14 -19.50 -21.49
C LEU A 617 -16.96 -18.01 -21.15
N ALA A 618 -18.02 -17.21 -21.30
CA ALA A 618 -17.98 -15.77 -20.96
C ALA A 618 -17.61 -15.53 -19.49
N ARG A 619 -18.07 -16.39 -18.57
CA ARG A 619 -17.66 -16.34 -17.16
C ARG A 619 -16.16 -16.63 -16.99
N ALA A 620 -15.64 -17.66 -17.65
CA ALA A 620 -14.21 -17.97 -17.63
C ALA A 620 -13.38 -16.82 -18.20
N THR A 621 -13.81 -16.22 -19.32
CA THR A 621 -13.17 -15.03 -19.91
C THR A 621 -13.13 -13.86 -18.95
N VAL A 622 -14.24 -13.56 -18.27
CA VAL A 622 -14.29 -12.46 -17.28
C VAL A 622 -13.31 -12.71 -16.12
N TRP A 623 -13.23 -13.94 -15.61
CA TRP A 623 -12.24 -14.29 -14.59
C TRP A 623 -10.81 -14.20 -15.12
N GLY A 624 -10.55 -14.66 -16.34
CA GLY A 624 -9.24 -14.50 -17.00
C GLY A 624 -8.83 -13.04 -17.14
N ILE A 625 -9.76 -12.15 -17.52
CA ILE A 625 -9.52 -10.70 -17.57
C ILE A 625 -9.16 -10.18 -16.17
N LEU A 626 -9.92 -10.52 -15.13
CA LEU A 626 -9.64 -10.05 -13.77
C LEU A 626 -8.29 -10.53 -13.25
N VAL A 627 -7.91 -11.79 -13.52
CA VAL A 627 -6.59 -12.32 -13.18
C VAL A 627 -5.50 -11.56 -13.93
N LEU A 628 -5.66 -11.33 -15.23
CA LEU A 628 -4.70 -10.57 -16.04
C LEU A 628 -4.52 -9.14 -15.50
N LEU A 629 -5.60 -8.47 -15.11
CA LEU A 629 -5.52 -7.12 -14.54
C LEU A 629 -4.83 -7.10 -13.18
N LEU A 630 -5.04 -8.12 -12.34
CA LEU A 630 -4.31 -8.29 -11.08
C LEU A 630 -2.82 -8.53 -11.31
N VAL A 631 -2.47 -9.39 -12.28
CA VAL A 631 -1.07 -9.64 -12.67
C VAL A 631 -0.44 -8.36 -13.21
N GLN A 632 -1.13 -7.63 -14.09
CA GLN A 632 -0.65 -6.36 -14.62
C GLN A 632 -0.42 -5.33 -13.50
N GLY A 633 -1.39 -5.17 -12.59
CA GLY A 633 -1.25 -4.28 -11.43
C GLY A 633 -0.09 -4.71 -10.52
N GLY A 634 0.07 -6.02 -10.29
CA GLY A 634 1.18 -6.58 -9.52
C GLY A 634 2.54 -6.34 -10.17
N ILE A 635 2.66 -6.50 -11.50
CA ILE A 635 3.89 -6.21 -12.25
C ILE A 635 4.23 -4.72 -12.17
N SER A 636 3.26 -3.83 -12.43
CA SER A 636 3.50 -2.39 -12.31
C SER A 636 3.92 -2.00 -10.89
N TRP A 637 3.33 -2.62 -9.87
CA TRP A 637 3.72 -2.39 -8.49
C TRP A 637 5.13 -2.92 -8.18
N TYR A 638 5.47 -4.10 -8.70
CA TYR A 638 6.81 -4.66 -8.57
C TYR A 638 7.85 -3.73 -9.20
N GLN A 639 7.64 -3.29 -10.44
CA GLN A 639 8.53 -2.35 -11.13
C GLN A 639 8.72 -1.05 -10.33
N GLY A 640 7.65 -0.48 -9.79
CA GLY A 640 7.78 0.76 -9.02
C GLY A 640 8.39 0.58 -7.63
N ALA A 641 8.08 -0.52 -6.93
CA ALA A 641 8.52 -0.71 -5.55
C ALA A 641 9.88 -1.40 -5.41
N PHE A 642 10.24 -2.30 -6.33
CA PHE A 642 11.47 -3.08 -6.29
C PHE A 642 12.52 -2.56 -7.27
N GLU A 643 12.11 -2.10 -8.46
CA GLU A 643 13.04 -1.63 -9.51
C GLU A 643 13.16 -0.09 -9.57
N ASP A 644 12.50 0.63 -8.66
CA ASP A 644 12.41 2.10 -8.63
C ASP A 644 11.90 2.74 -9.95
N VAL A 645 11.16 1.99 -10.77
CA VAL A 645 10.59 2.51 -12.01
C VAL A 645 9.47 3.48 -11.68
N MET A 646 9.70 4.76 -11.94
CA MET A 646 8.76 5.84 -11.63
C MET A 646 7.38 5.60 -12.25
N MET A 647 6.38 5.41 -11.39
CA MET A 647 4.98 5.39 -11.79
C MET A 647 4.45 6.83 -11.77
N SER A 648 4.48 7.55 -12.90
CA SER A 648 3.99 8.94 -12.93
C SER A 648 2.55 9.06 -13.45
N VAL A 649 1.65 9.61 -12.62
CA VAL A 649 0.32 10.11 -13.04
C VAL A 649 0.33 11.64 -13.16
N SER A 650 1.35 12.31 -12.61
CA SER A 650 1.46 13.77 -12.73
C SER A 650 1.87 14.10 -14.15
N SER A 651 0.94 14.71 -14.86
CA SER A 651 1.12 15.10 -16.24
C SER A 651 2.01 16.36 -16.36
N LEU A 652 2.26 17.05 -15.23
CA LEU A 652 2.99 18.31 -15.15
C LEU A 652 4.48 18.16 -14.83
N VAL A 653 4.96 16.98 -14.48
CA VAL A 653 6.39 16.73 -14.21
C VAL A 653 7.02 16.20 -15.49
N ARG A 654 7.75 17.07 -16.20
CA ARG A 654 8.62 16.68 -17.32
C ARG A 654 9.95 16.17 -16.82
#